data_AF-A0A0C9X530-F1
#
_entry.id   AF-A0A0C9X530-F1
#
_cell.length_a   1.000
_cell.length_b   1.000
_cell.length_c   1.000
_cell.angle_alpha   90.00
_cell.angle_beta   90.00
_cell.angle_gamma   90.00
#
_symmetry.space_group_name_H-M   'P 1'
#
loop_
_entity.id
_entity.type
_entity.pdbx_description
1 polymer ?
#
loop_
_entity_poly.entity_id
_entity_poly.type
_entity_poly.pdbx_seq_one_letter_code
_entity_poly.pdbx_strand_id
1 'polypeptide(L)'
;MGKSQKKRSMRRHNPVRVPDSHLPKGLASASETSSKTQEILPIIQKMESPDSGDRKWACVAVSNLIQNDPSTRRLLQGKNIIGALITRLTDSEEEVVVEAVGALRNLCIDGGYDICAEMYNKNILAPLRTFIPKISGVLSQFLTSPKTSPESLKKIVYEFADNVITTLWCLSETSNKALNAINEMSLVPFLMSFLAAGDALPLAPVTSAAQCLYVLTDDNYPAISDVQTDAGYIACLLSIARRENGGLDQTKNLDPRTVTLSVLAAGILRNVSPIPPPSAASFVDIDKDVVLPLLRPIISSISLPEISTNVQELVQRFSSEPQLERLSLKNSPKSDHKSEIEIQLETLEARLRTVQLALEILTGASAVLPDPEPHPSTAEEEDNEVDVDEDTADINMEVRLQTSLPPLPNTSFLPALVLPVLSLIQPTSLSFPPLAAPSSHPPTTSALSAVHVSALECLNNIFLSLANSPIANISKDVESGATVWNSLWTALSLVGTQTGLGQERRQQMWEVAVGVLWGVGNVWKGLLEPNDEQIKLLMQLSDSTSDPTLKVKCIGTLECLAQYPTSIPHNQIIANYLFSALPENDTPSPMGTEPLIQAVSALIDIYSDENTPYDVNFRQGNFLTRLATSVDGLKKAVKGIDRRKDGGKELRRRGDDVKENLIAFIQYRRDLGL
;
A
#
# COMPACT_ATOMS: atom_id res chain seq x y z
N MET A 1 -6.38 10.07 14.20
CA MET A 1 -6.26 9.42 12.88
C MET A 1 -4.81 9.06 12.62
N GLY A 2 -4.52 7.87 12.10
CA GLY A 2 -3.17 7.50 11.67
C GLY A 2 -2.97 7.81 10.19
N LYS A 3 -1.77 8.28 9.81
CA LYS A 3 -1.34 8.34 8.41
C LYS A 3 -1.39 6.93 7.83
N SER A 4 -1.92 6.78 6.61
CA SER A 4 -1.78 5.54 5.86
C SER A 4 -0.29 5.35 5.58
N GLN A 5 0.30 4.41 6.31
CA GLN A 5 1.66 3.96 6.04
C GLN A 5 1.62 3.01 4.86
N LYS A 6 2.65 3.10 4.01
CA LYS A 6 2.85 2.17 2.90
C LYS A 6 2.96 0.77 3.49
N LYS A 7 1.95 -0.07 3.29
CA LYS A 7 1.99 -1.45 3.77
C LYS A 7 3.05 -2.19 2.95
N ARG A 8 4.05 -2.78 3.62
CA ARG A 8 4.94 -3.80 3.03
C ARG A 8 4.12 -5.08 2.78
N SER A 9 3.22 -5.05 1.80
CA SER A 9 2.62 -6.24 1.22
C SER A 9 3.56 -6.73 0.12
N MET A 10 3.62 -8.04 -0.11
CA MET A 10 4.33 -8.56 -1.29
C MET A 10 3.79 -7.86 -2.55
N ARG A 11 4.66 -7.15 -3.26
CA ARG A 11 4.28 -6.30 -4.40
C ARG A 11 4.07 -7.10 -5.68
N ARG A 12 4.66 -8.30 -5.78
CA ARG A 12 4.37 -9.28 -6.85
C ARG A 12 3.52 -10.42 -6.31
N HIS A 13 2.21 -10.30 -6.49
CA HIS A 13 1.25 -11.39 -6.27
C HIS A 13 0.56 -11.69 -7.60
N ASN A 14 0.47 -12.97 -7.99
CA ASN A 14 -0.30 -13.37 -9.16
C ASN A 14 -1.79 -13.10 -8.91
N PRO A 15 -2.46 -12.23 -9.68
CA PRO A 15 -3.85 -11.83 -9.42
C PRO A 15 -4.89 -12.94 -9.68
N VAL A 16 -4.51 -14.01 -10.39
CA VAL A 16 -5.33 -15.21 -10.61
C VAL A 16 -5.19 -16.19 -9.45
N ARG A 17 -4.24 -15.96 -8.54
CA ARG A 17 -3.99 -16.85 -7.41
C ARG A 17 -5.16 -16.83 -6.43
N VAL A 18 -5.63 -18.02 -6.10
CA VAL A 18 -6.37 -18.29 -4.86
C VAL A 18 -5.35 -18.43 -3.72
N PRO A 19 -5.39 -17.59 -2.67
CA PRO A 19 -4.42 -17.67 -1.57
C PRO A 19 -4.48 -19.03 -0.87
N ASP A 20 -3.32 -19.57 -0.50
CA ASP A 20 -3.22 -20.92 0.12
C ASP A 20 -3.83 -20.96 1.53
N SER A 21 -4.09 -19.78 2.12
CA SER A 21 -4.81 -19.61 3.39
C SER A 21 -6.27 -20.05 3.33
N HIS A 22 -6.86 -20.14 2.13
CA HIS A 22 -8.25 -20.58 1.94
C HIS A 22 -8.39 -22.10 1.73
N LEU A 23 -7.28 -22.85 1.70
CA LEU A 23 -7.32 -24.31 1.60
C LEU A 23 -7.43 -24.97 2.98
N PRO A 24 -8.13 -26.12 3.08
CA PRO A 24 -8.11 -26.92 4.29
C PRO A 24 -6.67 -27.33 4.61
N LYS A 25 -6.22 -27.07 5.84
CA LYS A 25 -4.86 -27.38 6.28
C LYS A 25 -4.62 -28.90 6.28
N GLY A 26 -3.53 -29.34 5.64
CA GLY A 26 -3.04 -30.72 5.70
C GLY A 26 -2.70 -31.33 4.33
N LEU A 27 -1.83 -32.34 4.31
CA LEU A 27 -1.50 -33.08 3.08
C LEU A 27 -2.68 -33.92 2.56
N ALA A 28 -3.52 -34.45 3.47
CA ALA A 28 -4.62 -35.33 3.11
C ALA A 28 -5.69 -34.59 2.30
N SER A 29 -6.10 -33.41 2.75
CA SER A 29 -7.05 -32.54 2.02
C SER A 29 -6.52 -32.09 0.66
N ALA A 30 -5.22 -31.80 0.55
CA ALA A 30 -4.58 -31.44 -0.74
C ALA A 30 -4.47 -32.64 -1.70
N SER A 31 -4.25 -33.85 -1.18
CA SER A 31 -4.17 -35.08 -1.99
C SER A 31 -5.53 -35.53 -2.50
N GLU A 32 -6.60 -35.27 -1.75
CA GLU A 32 -8.00 -35.56 -2.14
C GLU A 32 -8.55 -34.55 -3.16
N THR A 33 -8.04 -33.32 -3.17
CA THR A 33 -8.55 -32.22 -4.01
C THR A 33 -7.75 -31.99 -5.29
N SER A 34 -6.46 -32.37 -5.33
CA SER A 34 -5.64 -32.24 -6.53
C SER A 34 -5.86 -33.41 -7.49
N SER A 35 -6.19 -33.10 -8.75
CA SER A 35 -6.27 -34.10 -9.84
C SER A 35 -4.89 -34.60 -10.31
N LYS A 36 -3.80 -34.00 -9.82
CA LYS A 36 -2.42 -34.17 -10.33
C LYS A 36 -1.53 -34.99 -9.38
N THR A 37 -2.11 -35.62 -8.36
CA THR A 37 -1.38 -36.40 -7.35
C THR A 37 -0.49 -37.51 -7.93
N GLN A 38 -0.91 -38.14 -9.03
CA GLN A 38 -0.13 -39.22 -9.68
C GLN A 38 1.09 -38.72 -10.46
N GLU A 39 1.13 -37.44 -10.85
CA GLU A 39 2.20 -36.84 -11.66
C GLU A 39 3.41 -36.41 -10.82
N ILE A 40 3.22 -36.20 -9.51
CA ILE A 40 4.24 -35.60 -8.63
C ILE A 40 5.39 -36.54 -8.32
N LEU A 41 5.10 -37.82 -8.02
CA LEU A 41 6.15 -38.79 -7.67
C LEU A 41 7.13 -39.03 -8.84
N PRO A 42 6.69 -39.24 -10.09
CA PRO A 42 7.58 -39.32 -11.25
C PRO A 42 8.48 -38.09 -11.43
N ILE A 43 7.96 -36.89 -11.16
CA ILE A 43 8.72 -35.64 -11.30
C ILE A 43 9.85 -35.57 -10.29
N ILE A 44 9.59 -35.92 -9.02
CA ILE A 44 10.61 -35.94 -7.98
C ILE A 44 11.69 -36.97 -8.32
N GLN A 45 11.29 -38.17 -8.78
CA GLN A 45 12.24 -39.21 -9.21
C GLN A 45 13.10 -38.75 -10.39
N LYS A 46 12.51 -38.12 -11.40
CA LYS A 46 13.25 -37.54 -12.54
C LYS A 46 14.17 -36.39 -12.12
N MET A 47 13.78 -35.61 -11.11
CA MET A 47 14.62 -34.54 -10.57
C MET A 47 15.90 -35.08 -9.93
N GLU A 48 15.88 -36.30 -9.40
CA GLU A 48 17.03 -37.01 -8.81
C GLU A 48 17.76 -37.92 -9.83
N SER A 49 17.34 -37.93 -11.10
CA SER A 49 17.94 -38.76 -12.15
C SER A 49 19.40 -38.34 -12.44
N PRO A 50 20.30 -39.30 -12.74
CA PRO A 50 21.64 -38.98 -13.23
C PRO A 50 21.61 -38.29 -14.61
N ASP A 51 20.54 -38.47 -15.38
CA ASP A 51 20.37 -37.82 -16.69
C ASP A 51 19.97 -36.35 -16.54
N SER A 52 20.71 -35.45 -17.20
CA SER A 52 20.45 -34.01 -17.12
C SER A 52 19.18 -33.58 -17.85
N GLY A 53 18.80 -34.29 -18.91
CA GLY A 53 17.55 -34.07 -19.63
C GLY A 53 16.33 -34.32 -18.73
N ASP A 54 16.34 -35.41 -17.98
CA ASP A 54 15.31 -35.73 -16.99
C ASP A 54 15.22 -34.68 -15.88
N ARG A 55 16.37 -34.22 -15.34
CA ARG A 55 16.39 -33.18 -14.31
C ARG A 55 15.84 -31.84 -14.82
N LYS A 56 16.25 -31.44 -16.03
CA LYS A 56 15.73 -30.24 -16.71
C LYS A 56 14.22 -30.34 -16.92
N TRP A 57 13.77 -31.47 -17.47
CA TRP A 57 12.35 -31.73 -17.70
C TRP A 57 11.55 -31.65 -16.40
N ALA A 58 12.07 -32.21 -15.30
CA ALA A 58 11.42 -32.15 -14.01
C ALA A 58 11.25 -30.70 -13.50
N CYS A 59 12.27 -29.84 -13.66
CA CYS A 59 12.17 -28.43 -13.27
C CYS A 59 11.10 -27.68 -14.07
N VAL A 60 11.06 -27.89 -15.39
CA VAL A 60 10.03 -27.32 -16.28
C VAL A 60 8.63 -27.83 -15.93
N ALA A 61 8.50 -29.14 -15.68
CA ALA A 61 7.24 -29.75 -15.29
C ALA A 61 6.70 -29.14 -13.99
N VAL A 62 7.56 -28.98 -12.98
CA VAL A 62 7.18 -28.31 -11.72
C VAL A 62 6.69 -26.89 -12.00
N SER A 63 7.44 -26.10 -12.76
CA SER A 63 7.08 -24.72 -13.11
C SER A 63 5.67 -24.61 -13.72
N ASN A 64 5.30 -25.55 -14.60
CA ASN A 64 3.98 -25.59 -15.24
C ASN A 64 2.87 -26.10 -14.29
N LEU A 65 3.19 -27.02 -13.37
CA LEU A 65 2.21 -27.58 -12.43
C LEU A 65 1.79 -26.60 -11.34
N ILE A 66 2.67 -25.68 -10.97
CA ILE A 66 2.46 -24.68 -9.91
C ILE A 66 1.46 -23.59 -10.33
N GLN A 67 1.36 -23.34 -11.64
CA GLN A 67 0.52 -22.30 -12.19
C GLN A 67 -0.96 -22.58 -11.89
N ASN A 68 -1.60 -21.63 -11.22
CA ASN A 68 -3.05 -21.57 -11.01
C ASN A 68 -3.70 -22.79 -10.31
N ASP A 69 -2.93 -23.58 -9.56
CA ASP A 69 -3.47 -24.70 -8.76
C ASP A 69 -2.91 -24.71 -7.31
N PRO A 70 -3.62 -24.08 -6.36
CA PRO A 70 -3.24 -24.05 -4.95
C PRO A 70 -3.12 -25.44 -4.31
N SER A 71 -3.98 -26.39 -4.71
CA SER A 71 -3.98 -27.74 -4.15
C SER A 71 -2.72 -28.50 -4.57
N THR A 72 -2.33 -28.37 -5.85
CA THR A 72 -1.09 -28.94 -6.39
C THR A 72 0.15 -28.28 -5.79
N ARG A 73 0.16 -26.95 -5.60
CA ARG A 73 1.25 -26.27 -4.87
C ARG A 73 1.42 -26.82 -3.46
N ARG A 74 0.32 -26.97 -2.71
CA ARG A 74 0.34 -27.51 -1.34
C ARG A 74 0.83 -28.95 -1.30
N LEU A 75 0.43 -29.75 -2.27
CA LEU A 75 0.85 -31.14 -2.40
C LEU A 75 2.35 -31.25 -2.73
N LEU A 76 2.84 -30.45 -3.68
CA LEU A 76 4.25 -30.35 -4.03
C LEU A 76 5.11 -29.88 -2.84
N GLN A 77 4.63 -28.88 -2.09
CA GLN A 77 5.25 -28.41 -0.84
C GLN A 77 5.36 -29.55 0.17
N GLY A 78 4.27 -30.30 0.37
CA GLY A 78 4.23 -31.46 1.25
C GLY A 78 5.18 -32.59 0.89
N LYS A 79 5.62 -32.66 -0.37
CA LYS A 79 6.59 -33.63 -0.88
C LYS A 79 8.02 -33.07 -0.99
N ASN A 80 8.30 -31.93 -0.35
CA ASN A 80 9.63 -31.30 -0.32
C ASN A 80 10.16 -30.87 -1.70
N ILE A 81 9.28 -30.47 -2.64
CA ILE A 81 9.74 -30.04 -3.98
C ILE A 81 10.70 -28.85 -3.90
N ILE A 82 10.50 -27.95 -2.93
CA ILE A 82 11.32 -26.75 -2.75
C ILE A 82 12.77 -27.13 -2.44
N GLY A 83 12.97 -28.12 -1.56
CA GLY A 83 14.32 -28.62 -1.25
C GLY A 83 14.98 -29.30 -2.45
N ALA A 84 14.20 -30.05 -3.23
CA ALA A 84 14.70 -30.70 -4.45
C ALA A 84 15.15 -29.66 -5.50
N LEU A 85 14.35 -28.62 -5.73
CA LEU A 85 14.70 -27.50 -6.63
C LEU A 85 15.92 -26.72 -6.13
N ILE A 86 16.02 -26.42 -4.83
CA ILE A 86 17.20 -25.73 -4.25
C ILE A 86 18.48 -26.56 -4.48
N THR A 87 18.39 -27.89 -4.38
CA THR A 87 19.52 -28.79 -4.64
C THR A 87 20.00 -28.73 -6.11
N ARG A 88 19.09 -28.43 -7.05
CA ARG A 88 19.41 -28.24 -8.47
C ARG A 88 20.05 -26.89 -8.78
N LEU A 89 20.15 -25.97 -7.82
CA LEU A 89 20.87 -24.71 -8.01
C LEU A 89 22.40 -24.88 -8.08
N THR A 90 22.91 -26.02 -7.62
CA THR A 90 24.33 -26.39 -7.71
C THR A 90 24.54 -27.56 -8.67
N ASP A 91 23.67 -27.73 -9.66
CA ASP A 91 23.78 -28.78 -10.68
C ASP A 91 25.01 -28.54 -11.58
N SER A 92 25.55 -29.61 -12.16
CA SER A 92 26.68 -29.51 -13.09
C SER A 92 26.27 -28.91 -14.44
N GLU A 93 25.00 -29.05 -14.81
CA GLU A 93 24.47 -28.55 -16.09
C GLU A 93 23.78 -27.20 -15.92
N GLU A 94 24.27 -26.18 -16.62
CA GLU A 94 23.75 -24.80 -16.49
C GLU A 94 22.27 -24.69 -16.84
N GLU A 95 21.78 -25.44 -17.82
CA GLU A 95 20.36 -25.42 -18.19
C GLU A 95 19.46 -25.90 -17.05
N VAL A 96 19.90 -26.91 -16.29
CA VAL A 96 19.15 -27.40 -15.13
C VAL A 96 19.07 -26.31 -14.06
N VAL A 97 20.17 -25.60 -13.81
CA VAL A 97 20.23 -24.48 -12.86
C VAL A 97 19.26 -23.37 -13.28
N VAL A 98 19.24 -22.99 -14.55
CA VAL A 98 18.36 -21.93 -15.08
C VAL A 98 16.88 -22.30 -14.88
N GLU A 99 16.48 -23.52 -15.26
CA GLU A 99 15.09 -23.97 -15.09
C GLU A 99 14.70 -24.11 -13.61
N ALA A 100 15.62 -24.54 -12.75
CA ALA A 100 15.38 -24.65 -11.31
C ALA A 100 15.15 -23.29 -10.66
N VAL A 101 15.96 -22.26 -10.97
CA VAL A 101 15.72 -20.89 -10.49
C VAL A 101 14.39 -20.36 -11.04
N GLY A 102 14.08 -20.61 -12.32
CA GLY A 102 12.80 -20.22 -12.92
C GLY A 102 11.58 -20.80 -12.20
N ALA A 103 11.63 -22.10 -11.87
CA ALA A 103 10.58 -22.77 -11.10
C ALA A 103 10.46 -22.21 -9.67
N LEU A 104 11.58 -21.95 -8.98
CA LEU A 104 11.60 -21.33 -7.65
C LEU A 104 11.06 -19.89 -7.68
N ARG A 105 11.38 -19.12 -8.72
CA ARG A 105 10.86 -17.78 -8.93
C ARG A 105 9.34 -17.78 -9.09
N ASN A 106 8.79 -18.71 -9.87
CA ASN A 106 7.34 -18.86 -10.00
C ASN A 106 6.69 -19.30 -8.68
N LEU A 107 7.32 -20.21 -7.92
CA LEU A 107 6.90 -20.55 -6.56
C LEU A 107 6.89 -19.36 -5.61
N CYS A 108 7.86 -18.44 -5.70
CA CYS A 108 7.87 -17.24 -4.87
C CYS A 108 6.65 -16.35 -5.18
N ILE A 109 6.39 -16.12 -6.47
CA ILE A 109 5.28 -15.27 -6.93
C ILE A 109 3.91 -15.89 -6.61
N ASP A 110 3.73 -17.19 -6.88
CA ASP A 110 2.45 -17.89 -6.72
C ASP A 110 2.24 -18.45 -5.31
N GLY A 111 3.31 -18.69 -4.55
CA GLY A 111 3.28 -19.26 -3.21
C GLY A 111 3.34 -18.22 -2.10
N GLY A 112 3.86 -17.04 -2.39
CA GLY A 112 3.99 -15.92 -1.48
C GLY A 112 4.72 -16.20 -0.17
N TYR A 113 4.30 -15.54 0.91
CA TYR A 113 5.04 -15.47 2.18
C TYR A 113 5.47 -16.83 2.71
N ASP A 114 4.55 -17.79 2.78
CA ASP A 114 4.82 -19.12 3.37
C ASP A 114 5.88 -19.89 2.58
N ILE A 115 5.83 -19.80 1.25
CA ILE A 115 6.75 -20.49 0.35
C ILE A 115 8.12 -19.81 0.36
N CYS A 116 8.17 -18.48 0.36
CA CYS A 116 9.42 -17.74 0.49
C CYS A 116 10.09 -18.00 1.85
N ALA A 117 9.32 -18.10 2.93
CA ALA A 117 9.82 -18.43 4.26
C ALA A 117 10.40 -19.86 4.31
N GLU A 118 9.74 -20.82 3.66
CA GLU A 118 10.27 -22.18 3.53
C GLU A 118 11.58 -22.21 2.73
N MET A 119 11.65 -21.50 1.60
CA MET A 119 12.87 -21.38 0.80
C MET A 119 14.04 -20.81 1.61
N TYR A 120 13.77 -19.74 2.38
CA TYR A 120 14.75 -19.14 3.27
C TYR A 120 15.25 -20.15 4.32
N ASN A 121 14.34 -20.86 4.98
CA ASN A 121 14.68 -21.89 5.97
C ASN A 121 15.48 -23.07 5.38
N LYS A 122 15.32 -23.34 4.07
CA LYS A 122 16.10 -24.34 3.32
C LYS A 122 17.40 -23.78 2.73
N ASN A 123 17.83 -22.60 3.18
CA ASN A 123 19.11 -21.97 2.81
C ASN A 123 19.26 -21.65 1.31
N ILE A 124 18.18 -21.23 0.65
CA ILE A 124 18.22 -20.79 -0.76
C ILE A 124 19.23 -19.65 -1.01
N LEU A 125 19.52 -18.82 0.00
CA LEU A 125 20.42 -17.69 -0.12
C LEU A 125 21.87 -18.08 -0.41
N ALA A 126 22.31 -19.26 0.03
CA ALA A 126 23.68 -19.74 -0.21
C ALA A 126 24.01 -19.88 -1.71
N PRO A 127 23.24 -20.64 -2.52
CA PRO A 127 23.49 -20.68 -3.97
C PRO A 127 23.24 -19.34 -4.66
N LEU A 128 22.19 -18.60 -4.30
CA LEU A 128 21.87 -17.30 -4.92
C LEU A 128 23.02 -16.29 -4.78
N ARG A 129 23.71 -16.28 -3.62
CA ARG A 129 24.89 -15.42 -3.39
C ARG A 129 26.00 -15.65 -4.41
N THR A 130 26.17 -16.89 -4.87
CA THR A 130 27.20 -17.23 -5.86
C THR A 130 26.86 -16.76 -7.28
N PHE A 131 25.57 -16.55 -7.57
CA PHE A 131 25.13 -16.11 -8.90
C PHE A 131 25.36 -14.63 -9.15
N ILE A 132 25.37 -13.80 -8.11
CA ILE A 132 25.61 -12.34 -8.21
C ILE A 132 26.94 -12.02 -8.92
N PRO A 133 28.11 -12.53 -8.49
CA PRO A 133 29.36 -12.25 -9.17
C PRO A 133 29.42 -12.88 -10.58
N LYS A 134 28.81 -14.07 -10.78
CA LYS A 134 28.70 -14.71 -12.10
C LYS A 134 27.97 -13.80 -13.10
N ILE A 135 26.79 -13.33 -12.73
CA ILE A 135 25.97 -12.46 -13.57
C ILE A 135 26.67 -11.11 -13.79
N SER A 136 27.28 -10.53 -12.75
CA SER A 136 28.01 -9.25 -12.86
C SER A 136 29.18 -9.33 -13.85
N GLY A 137 29.94 -10.43 -13.81
CA GLY A 137 31.05 -10.68 -14.74
C GLY A 137 30.56 -10.85 -16.18
N VAL A 138 29.48 -11.61 -16.38
CA VAL A 138 28.87 -11.81 -17.70
C VAL A 138 28.26 -10.53 -18.24
N LEU A 139 27.60 -9.72 -17.40
CA LEU A 139 27.08 -8.41 -17.79
C LEU A 139 28.22 -7.48 -18.24
N SER A 140 29.32 -7.43 -17.49
CA SER A 140 30.49 -6.62 -17.86
C SER A 140 31.05 -7.04 -19.22
N GLN A 141 31.14 -8.35 -19.50
CA GLN A 141 31.54 -8.87 -20.80
C GLN A 141 30.54 -8.51 -21.90
N PHE A 142 29.25 -8.67 -21.64
CA PHE A 142 28.18 -8.32 -22.58
C PHE A 142 28.25 -6.85 -23.00
N LEU A 143 28.47 -5.93 -22.04
CA LEU A 143 28.53 -4.49 -22.30
C LEU A 143 29.70 -4.06 -23.19
N THR A 144 30.76 -4.88 -23.34
CA THR A 144 31.85 -4.59 -24.28
C THR A 144 31.41 -4.70 -25.74
N SER A 145 30.45 -5.59 -26.05
CA SER A 145 29.97 -5.80 -27.42
C SER A 145 28.51 -6.32 -27.47
N PRO A 146 27.50 -5.55 -27.02
CA PRO A 146 26.12 -6.05 -26.81
C PRO A 146 25.47 -6.67 -28.06
N LYS A 147 25.71 -6.05 -29.23
CA LYS A 147 25.08 -6.46 -30.50
C LYS A 147 25.63 -7.77 -31.04
N THR A 148 26.89 -8.10 -30.75
CA THR A 148 27.58 -9.29 -31.27
C THR A 148 27.74 -10.38 -30.22
N SER A 149 27.20 -10.21 -29.02
CA SER A 149 27.30 -11.20 -27.95
C SER A 149 26.62 -12.52 -28.33
N PRO A 150 27.26 -13.66 -28.03
CA PRO A 150 26.68 -15.00 -28.09
C PRO A 150 25.31 -15.11 -27.41
N GLU A 151 24.44 -15.96 -27.95
CA GLU A 151 23.09 -16.20 -27.42
C GLU A 151 23.12 -16.77 -26.00
N SER A 152 24.12 -17.57 -25.67
CA SER A 152 24.32 -18.11 -24.31
C SER A 152 24.57 -17.00 -23.29
N LEU A 153 25.35 -15.97 -23.63
CA LEU A 153 25.60 -14.81 -22.75
C LEU A 153 24.33 -13.97 -22.61
N LYS A 154 23.60 -13.75 -23.71
CA LYS A 154 22.31 -13.04 -23.70
C LYS A 154 21.32 -13.74 -22.77
N LYS A 155 21.18 -15.06 -22.86
CA LYS A 155 20.28 -15.84 -21.99
C LYS A 155 20.60 -15.65 -20.51
N ILE A 156 21.88 -15.57 -20.13
CA ILE A 156 22.28 -15.31 -18.75
C ILE A 156 21.87 -13.90 -18.31
N VAL A 157 22.17 -12.87 -19.11
CA VAL A 157 21.88 -11.47 -18.74
C VAL A 157 20.38 -11.16 -18.80
N TYR A 158 19.62 -11.85 -19.65
CA TYR A 158 18.21 -11.55 -19.89
C TYR A 158 17.29 -12.37 -18.99
N GLU A 159 17.41 -13.70 -19.02
CA GLU A 159 16.47 -14.62 -18.36
C GLU A 159 16.98 -15.05 -16.99
N PHE A 160 18.24 -15.50 -16.90
CA PHE A 160 18.79 -16.00 -15.64
C PHE A 160 18.91 -14.88 -14.61
N ALA A 161 19.39 -13.70 -15.02
CA ALA A 161 19.45 -12.53 -14.16
C ALA A 161 18.06 -12.11 -13.66
N ASP A 162 17.05 -12.06 -14.54
CA ASP A 162 15.66 -11.72 -14.15
C ASP A 162 15.11 -12.69 -13.09
N ASN A 163 15.34 -13.98 -13.28
CA ASN A 163 14.91 -15.02 -12.35
C ASN A 163 15.61 -14.89 -10.98
N VAL A 164 16.93 -14.65 -10.96
CA VAL A 164 17.69 -14.47 -9.72
C VAL A 164 17.27 -13.19 -9.00
N ILE A 165 17.19 -12.06 -9.71
CA ILE A 165 16.79 -10.75 -9.15
C ILE A 165 15.38 -10.83 -8.57
N THR A 166 14.44 -11.43 -9.31
CA THR A 166 13.06 -11.58 -8.85
C THR A 166 12.98 -12.47 -7.61
N THR A 167 13.75 -13.56 -7.55
CA THR A 167 13.77 -14.45 -6.37
C THR A 167 14.31 -13.71 -5.14
N LEU A 168 15.41 -12.97 -5.27
CA LEU A 168 15.98 -12.16 -4.19
C LEU A 168 14.99 -11.08 -3.72
N TRP A 169 14.30 -10.42 -4.66
CA TRP A 169 13.26 -9.46 -4.34
C TRP A 169 12.13 -10.10 -3.52
N CYS A 170 11.54 -11.22 -3.96
CA CYS A 170 10.47 -11.87 -3.19
C CYS A 170 10.94 -12.29 -1.78
N LEU A 171 12.16 -12.79 -1.65
CA LEU A 171 12.75 -13.16 -0.35
C LEU A 171 12.94 -11.94 0.57
N SER A 172 13.26 -10.76 0.02
CA SER A 172 13.42 -9.52 0.79
C SER A 172 12.13 -9.04 1.44
N GLU A 173 10.97 -9.36 0.85
CA GLU A 173 9.64 -9.02 1.38
C GLU A 173 9.12 -10.03 2.41
N THR A 174 9.88 -11.10 2.70
CA THR A 174 9.39 -12.22 3.52
C THR A 174 9.58 -12.00 5.01
N SER A 175 10.73 -11.54 5.48
CA SER A 175 10.92 -11.28 6.91
C SER A 175 12.12 -10.39 7.15
N ASN A 176 12.16 -9.71 8.30
CA ASN A 176 13.34 -8.92 8.69
C ASN A 176 14.62 -9.79 8.76
N LYS A 177 14.51 -11.09 9.10
CA LYS A 177 15.65 -12.02 9.07
C LYS A 177 16.16 -12.26 7.65
N ALA A 178 15.25 -12.47 6.71
CA ALA A 178 15.60 -12.64 5.29
C ALA A 178 16.18 -11.35 4.70
N LEU A 179 15.59 -10.20 5.01
CA LEU A 179 16.08 -8.88 4.59
C LEU A 179 17.51 -8.62 5.10
N ASN A 180 17.77 -8.89 6.38
CA ASN A 180 19.12 -8.73 6.96
C ASN A 180 20.16 -9.61 6.26
N ALA A 181 19.83 -10.88 5.98
CA ALA A 181 20.72 -11.78 5.25
C ALA A 181 20.96 -11.33 3.80
N ILE A 182 19.98 -10.66 3.17
CA ILE A 182 20.13 -10.07 1.83
C ILE A 182 21.02 -8.82 1.87
N ASN A 183 20.90 -7.98 2.90
CA ASN A 183 21.77 -6.81 3.08
C ASN A 183 23.26 -7.22 3.14
N GLU A 184 23.59 -8.37 3.74
CA GLU A 184 24.97 -8.93 3.77
C GLU A 184 25.53 -9.33 2.40
N MET A 185 24.70 -9.39 1.34
CA MET A 185 25.13 -9.69 -0.02
C MET A 185 25.55 -8.47 -0.82
N SER A 186 25.35 -7.25 -0.30
CA SER A 186 25.65 -5.98 -1.00
C SER A 186 25.02 -5.93 -2.41
N LEU A 187 23.68 -6.06 -2.49
CA LEU A 187 22.97 -6.11 -3.77
C LEU A 187 22.91 -4.77 -4.51
N VAL A 188 23.08 -3.64 -3.86
CA VAL A 188 22.88 -2.32 -4.48
C VAL A 188 23.76 -2.10 -5.72
N PRO A 189 25.09 -2.33 -5.68
CA PRO A 189 25.92 -2.21 -6.88
C PRO A 189 25.51 -3.14 -8.02
N PHE A 190 25.11 -4.37 -7.68
CA PHE A 190 24.64 -5.36 -8.64
C PHE A 190 23.36 -4.87 -9.34
N LEU A 191 22.36 -4.41 -8.59
CA LEU A 191 21.11 -3.90 -9.15
C LEU A 191 21.33 -2.63 -9.97
N MET A 192 22.12 -1.67 -9.45
CA MET A 192 22.43 -0.43 -10.16
C MET A 192 23.18 -0.64 -11.47
N SER A 193 23.97 -1.72 -11.59
CA SER A 193 24.62 -2.05 -12.87
C SER A 193 23.63 -2.35 -14.00
N PHE A 194 22.46 -2.93 -13.70
CA PHE A 194 21.39 -3.14 -14.68
C PHE A 194 20.68 -1.84 -15.04
N LEU A 195 20.42 -0.97 -14.05
CA LEU A 195 19.81 0.35 -14.29
C LEU A 195 20.72 1.22 -15.17
N ALA A 196 22.02 1.26 -14.86
CA ALA A 196 23.01 2.01 -15.63
C ALA A 196 23.20 1.47 -17.06
N ALA A 197 23.02 0.15 -17.25
CA ALA A 197 23.08 -0.52 -18.54
C ALA A 197 21.74 -0.53 -19.30
N GLY A 198 20.73 0.23 -18.85
CA GLY A 198 19.35 0.12 -19.33
C GLY A 198 19.18 0.28 -20.85
N ASP A 199 20.02 1.09 -21.51
CA ASP A 199 19.94 1.32 -22.96
C ASP A 199 20.52 0.16 -23.79
N ALA A 200 21.30 -0.73 -23.17
CA ALA A 200 21.91 -1.90 -23.81
C ALA A 200 21.18 -3.22 -23.48
N LEU A 201 20.22 -3.19 -22.56
CA LEU A 201 19.54 -4.36 -22.02
C LEU A 201 18.04 -4.38 -22.36
N PRO A 202 17.42 -5.56 -22.43
CA PRO A 202 15.97 -5.67 -22.44
C PRO A 202 15.37 -5.05 -21.18
N LEU A 203 14.16 -4.49 -21.33
CA LEU A 203 13.51 -3.76 -20.26
C LEU A 203 13.12 -4.62 -19.05
N ALA A 204 12.87 -5.91 -19.25
CA ALA A 204 12.43 -6.83 -18.19
C ALA A 204 13.45 -6.95 -17.03
N PRO A 205 14.72 -7.38 -17.24
CA PRO A 205 15.70 -7.47 -16.15
C PRO A 205 16.00 -6.10 -15.52
N VAL A 206 15.98 -5.02 -16.30
CA VAL A 206 16.17 -3.64 -15.79
C VAL A 206 15.02 -3.25 -14.85
N THR A 207 13.78 -3.54 -15.24
CA THR A 207 12.60 -3.28 -14.42
C THR A 207 12.60 -4.13 -13.15
N SER A 208 12.94 -5.42 -13.24
CA SER A 208 13.07 -6.29 -12.07
C SER A 208 14.16 -5.81 -11.12
N ALA A 209 15.29 -5.29 -11.63
CA ALA A 209 16.34 -4.69 -10.82
C ALA A 209 15.84 -3.44 -10.09
N ALA A 210 15.13 -2.55 -10.79
CA ALA A 210 14.53 -1.36 -10.20
C ALA A 210 13.44 -1.69 -9.16
N GLN A 211 12.62 -2.72 -9.41
CA GLN A 211 11.62 -3.19 -8.44
C GLN A 211 12.26 -3.72 -7.16
N CYS A 212 13.31 -4.55 -7.31
CA CYS A 212 14.08 -5.06 -6.18
C CYS A 212 14.70 -3.90 -5.38
N LEU A 213 15.35 -2.94 -6.05
CA LEU A 213 15.97 -1.80 -5.39
C LEU A 213 14.95 -0.88 -4.71
N TYR A 214 13.78 -0.68 -5.31
CA TYR A 214 12.69 0.09 -4.71
C TYR A 214 12.15 -0.55 -3.42
N VAL A 215 12.14 -1.89 -3.33
CA VAL A 215 11.80 -2.59 -2.09
C VAL A 215 12.95 -2.50 -1.09
N LEU A 216 14.19 -2.74 -1.52
CA LEU A 216 15.35 -2.69 -0.64
C LEU A 216 15.60 -1.30 -0.06
N THR A 217 15.20 -0.22 -0.73
CA THR A 217 15.35 1.15 -0.21
C THR A 217 14.18 1.60 0.67
N ASP A 218 13.11 0.81 0.79
CA ASP A 218 11.91 1.15 1.56
C ASP A 218 12.16 0.92 3.06
N ASP A 219 12.42 1.97 3.84
CA ASP A 219 12.71 1.89 5.29
C ASP A 219 13.80 0.87 5.67
N ASN A 220 14.89 0.83 4.90
CA ASN A 220 16.02 -0.08 5.11
C ASN A 220 17.35 0.66 4.93
N TYR A 221 17.89 1.13 6.07
CA TYR A 221 19.04 2.03 6.11
C TYR A 221 20.29 1.54 5.37
N PRO A 222 20.71 0.25 5.44
CA PRO A 222 21.87 -0.23 4.70
C PRO A 222 21.79 0.04 3.19
N ALA A 223 20.66 -0.30 2.55
CA ALA A 223 20.48 -0.07 1.12
C ALA A 223 20.32 1.41 0.78
N ILE A 224 19.66 2.20 1.65
CA ILE A 224 19.55 3.66 1.49
C ILE A 224 20.94 4.29 1.49
N SER A 225 21.77 3.94 2.48
CA SER A 225 23.14 4.44 2.63
C SER A 225 24.02 4.06 1.44
N ASP A 226 23.92 2.82 0.96
CA ASP A 226 24.67 2.36 -0.22
C ASP A 226 24.34 3.18 -1.47
N VAL A 227 23.05 3.50 -1.68
CA VAL A 227 22.62 4.34 -2.81
C VAL A 227 23.10 5.78 -2.65
N GLN A 228 22.99 6.34 -1.44
CA GLN A 228 23.38 7.73 -1.15
C GLN A 228 24.88 7.99 -1.29
N THR A 229 25.71 6.96 -1.06
CA THR A 229 27.17 7.09 -1.07
C THR A 229 27.74 7.26 -2.49
N ASP A 230 27.03 6.80 -3.52
CA ASP A 230 27.46 6.92 -4.92
C ASP A 230 26.64 7.98 -5.68
N ALA A 231 27.26 9.12 -5.96
CA ALA A 231 26.63 10.21 -6.72
C ALA A 231 26.25 9.79 -8.16
N GLY A 232 26.94 8.80 -8.74
CA GLY A 232 26.60 8.22 -10.03
C GLY A 232 25.28 7.45 -10.00
N TYR A 233 24.95 6.78 -8.89
CA TYR A 233 23.67 6.12 -8.73
C TYR A 233 22.52 7.11 -8.68
N ILE A 234 22.68 8.19 -7.92
CA ILE A 234 21.70 9.28 -7.85
C ILE A 234 21.49 9.93 -9.22
N ALA A 235 22.57 10.22 -9.95
CA ALA A 235 22.49 10.78 -11.30
C ALA A 235 21.78 9.84 -12.29
N CYS A 236 22.08 8.53 -12.23
CA CYS A 236 21.42 7.51 -13.03
C CYS A 236 19.91 7.47 -12.74
N LEU A 237 19.51 7.40 -11.47
CA LEU A 237 18.10 7.39 -11.08
C LEU A 237 17.37 8.67 -11.51
N LEU A 238 17.99 9.84 -11.36
CA LEU A 238 17.44 11.11 -11.84
C LEU A 238 17.25 11.11 -13.36
N SER A 239 18.20 10.56 -14.11
CA SER A 239 18.11 10.48 -15.58
C SER A 239 16.96 9.56 -16.03
N ILE A 240 16.71 8.47 -15.30
CA ILE A 240 15.61 7.54 -15.57
C ILE A 240 14.27 8.20 -15.20
N ALA A 241 14.19 8.85 -14.03
CA ALA A 241 12.95 9.48 -13.56
C ALA A 241 12.54 10.72 -14.39
N ARG A 242 13.52 11.47 -14.91
CA ARG A 242 13.30 12.68 -15.73
C ARG A 242 13.28 12.41 -17.23
N ARG A 243 13.42 11.16 -17.66
CA ARG A 243 13.33 10.79 -19.07
C ARG A 243 12.00 11.32 -19.61
N GLU A 244 12.03 12.11 -20.68
CA GLU A 244 10.84 12.76 -21.23
C GLU A 244 9.79 11.69 -21.59
N ASN A 245 8.85 11.46 -20.69
CA ASN A 245 7.59 10.84 -21.01
C ASN A 245 6.83 11.96 -21.73
N GLY A 246 6.87 11.97 -23.06
CA GLY A 246 6.27 13.02 -23.90
C GLY A 246 4.89 13.45 -23.39
N GLY A 247 4.49 14.71 -23.67
CA GLY A 247 3.32 15.36 -23.08
C GLY A 247 2.00 14.54 -23.08
N LEU A 248 0.94 15.06 -22.44
CA LEU A 248 -0.33 14.37 -22.15
C LEU A 248 -0.92 13.47 -23.27
N ASP A 249 -0.70 13.78 -24.55
CA ASP A 249 -1.17 12.98 -25.70
C ASP A 249 -0.27 11.81 -26.09
N GLN A 250 1.02 11.81 -25.70
CA GLN A 250 1.99 10.75 -26.02
C GLN A 250 2.14 9.71 -24.90
N THR A 251 1.76 10.03 -23.65
CA THR A 251 1.73 9.07 -22.53
C THR A 251 0.78 7.90 -22.76
N LYS A 252 -0.25 8.08 -23.60
CA LYS A 252 -1.17 7.00 -24.00
C LYS A 252 -0.50 5.93 -24.87
N ASN A 253 0.58 6.26 -25.58
CA ASN A 253 1.27 5.39 -26.55
C ASN A 253 2.64 4.88 -26.07
N LEU A 254 3.10 5.28 -24.89
CA LEU A 254 4.36 4.81 -24.32
C LEU A 254 4.21 3.38 -23.80
N ASP A 255 5.25 2.55 -23.97
CA ASP A 255 5.29 1.21 -23.38
C ASP A 255 5.11 1.34 -21.86
N PRO A 256 4.05 0.75 -21.26
CA PRO A 256 3.76 0.88 -19.84
C PRO A 256 4.94 0.51 -18.96
N ARG A 257 5.77 -0.46 -19.40
CA ARG A 257 6.95 -0.92 -18.67
C ARG A 257 8.02 0.17 -18.56
N THR A 258 8.15 1.04 -19.56
CA THR A 258 9.11 2.16 -19.53
C THR A 258 8.65 3.22 -18.55
N VAL A 259 7.34 3.47 -18.51
CA VAL A 259 6.73 4.36 -17.52
C VAL A 259 6.90 3.77 -16.12
N THR A 260 6.67 2.46 -15.93
CA THR A 260 6.91 1.77 -14.65
C THR A 260 8.35 1.98 -14.16
N LEU A 261 9.35 1.82 -15.05
CA LEU A 261 10.75 2.03 -14.69
C LEU A 261 11.02 3.47 -14.21
N SER A 262 10.45 4.46 -14.88
CA SER A 262 10.56 5.87 -14.49
C SER A 262 9.93 6.13 -13.10
N VAL A 263 8.74 5.56 -12.88
CA VAL A 263 8.02 5.64 -11.59
C VAL A 263 8.82 4.97 -10.47
N LEU A 264 9.43 3.80 -10.73
CA LEU A 264 10.30 3.12 -9.77
C LEU A 264 11.52 3.95 -9.42
N ALA A 265 12.19 4.56 -10.41
CA ALA A 265 13.34 5.42 -10.17
C ALA A 265 12.98 6.64 -9.30
N ALA A 266 11.84 7.29 -9.56
CA ALA A 266 11.32 8.36 -8.70
C ALA A 266 11.00 7.88 -7.28
N GLY A 267 10.42 6.68 -7.15
CA GLY A 267 10.16 6.04 -5.85
C GLY A 267 11.44 5.74 -5.07
N ILE A 268 12.49 5.23 -5.73
CA ILE A 268 13.80 4.98 -5.11
C ILE A 268 14.41 6.30 -4.64
N LEU A 269 14.43 7.34 -5.49
CA LEU A 269 14.94 8.66 -5.13
C LEU A 269 14.22 9.24 -3.90
N ARG A 270 12.91 9.04 -3.82
CA ARG A 270 12.10 9.47 -2.69
C ARG A 270 12.46 8.71 -1.41
N ASN A 271 12.63 7.39 -1.51
CA ASN A 271 13.01 6.55 -0.36
C ASN A 271 14.40 6.93 0.21
N VAL A 272 15.32 7.38 -0.64
CA VAL A 272 16.69 7.76 -0.23
C VAL A 272 16.84 9.26 0.06
N SER A 273 15.74 10.02 0.06
CA SER A 273 15.73 11.44 0.41
C SER A 273 15.79 11.61 1.94
N PRO A 274 16.52 12.62 2.48
CA PRO A 274 17.31 13.64 1.77
C PRO A 274 18.64 13.10 1.24
N ILE A 275 19.08 13.62 0.08
CA ILE A 275 20.35 13.24 -0.54
C ILE A 275 21.49 14.04 0.09
N PRO A 276 22.53 13.40 0.66
CA PRO A 276 23.61 14.11 1.33
C PRO A 276 24.55 14.84 0.35
N PRO A 277 25.18 15.97 0.75
CA PRO A 277 26.30 16.57 0.03
C PRO A 277 27.50 15.59 -0.07
N PRO A 278 28.34 15.67 -1.12
CA PRO A 278 28.46 16.73 -2.13
C PRO A 278 27.66 16.49 -3.41
N SER A 279 26.69 15.56 -3.42
CA SER A 279 25.89 15.29 -4.61
C SER A 279 25.18 16.57 -5.10
N ALA A 280 25.26 16.88 -6.40
CA ALA A 280 24.55 18.02 -6.98
C ALA A 280 23.02 17.91 -6.82
N ALA A 281 22.51 16.70 -6.58
CA ALA A 281 21.11 16.43 -6.30
C ALA A 281 20.67 16.78 -4.86
N SER A 282 21.61 17.14 -3.96
CA SER A 282 21.30 17.51 -2.57
C SER A 282 20.38 18.73 -2.44
N PHE A 283 20.32 19.59 -3.47
CA PHE A 283 19.44 20.76 -3.53
C PHE A 283 18.11 20.52 -4.25
N VAL A 284 17.89 19.31 -4.77
CA VAL A 284 16.65 18.99 -5.51
C VAL A 284 15.57 18.60 -4.51
N ASP A 285 14.42 19.27 -4.58
CA ASP A 285 13.22 18.84 -3.85
C ASP A 285 12.63 17.64 -4.60
N ILE A 286 12.96 16.43 -4.16
CA ILE A 286 12.56 15.20 -4.86
C ILE A 286 11.04 15.11 -5.05
N ASP A 287 10.26 15.55 -4.06
CA ASP A 287 8.80 15.50 -4.16
C ASP A 287 8.29 16.52 -5.20
N LYS A 288 8.76 17.77 -5.17
CA LYS A 288 8.28 18.83 -6.08
C LYS A 288 8.89 18.80 -7.48
N ASP A 289 10.16 18.46 -7.61
CA ASP A 289 10.93 18.59 -8.85
C ASP A 289 11.02 17.27 -9.65
N VAL A 290 10.66 16.13 -9.04
CA VAL A 290 10.76 14.81 -9.67
C VAL A 290 9.46 14.02 -9.55
N VAL A 291 8.98 13.76 -8.34
CA VAL A 291 7.84 12.87 -8.08
C VAL A 291 6.55 13.48 -8.63
N LEU A 292 6.14 14.67 -8.17
CA LEU A 292 4.87 15.28 -8.59
C LEU A 292 4.80 15.55 -10.10
N PRO A 293 5.82 16.10 -10.77
CA PRO A 293 5.81 16.33 -12.22
C PRO A 293 5.68 15.03 -13.04
N LEU A 294 6.27 13.92 -12.56
CA LEU A 294 6.19 12.62 -13.23
C LEU A 294 4.84 11.94 -13.00
N LEU A 295 4.38 11.88 -11.75
CA LEU A 295 3.21 11.07 -11.39
C LEU A 295 1.89 11.71 -11.79
N ARG A 296 1.79 13.04 -11.76
CA ARG A 296 0.52 13.75 -12.05
C ARG A 296 -0.01 13.47 -13.47
N PRO A 297 0.79 13.56 -14.55
CA PRO A 297 0.33 13.21 -15.89
C PRO A 297 -0.08 11.73 -16.01
N ILE A 298 0.65 10.82 -15.35
CA ILE A 298 0.35 9.38 -15.37
C ILE A 298 -1.03 9.11 -14.77
N ILE A 299 -1.28 9.65 -13.57
CA ILE A 299 -2.57 9.53 -12.86
C ILE A 299 -3.71 10.20 -13.64
N SER A 300 -3.46 11.34 -14.28
CA SER A 300 -4.49 12.10 -15.00
C SER A 300 -4.82 11.54 -16.39
N SER A 301 -3.94 10.74 -16.97
CA SER A 301 -4.09 10.24 -18.36
C SER A 301 -4.93 8.97 -18.50
N ILE A 302 -5.21 8.29 -17.39
CA ILE A 302 -5.91 7.00 -17.39
C ILE A 302 -7.41 7.17 -17.20
N SER A 303 -8.20 6.41 -17.95
CA SER A 303 -9.66 6.32 -17.81
C SER A 303 -10.03 4.89 -17.44
N LEU A 304 -10.48 4.67 -16.19
CA LEU A 304 -10.87 3.34 -15.73
C LEU A 304 -12.09 2.78 -16.50
N PRO A 305 -13.14 3.58 -16.80
CA PRO A 305 -14.25 3.09 -17.62
C PRO A 305 -13.82 2.61 -19.00
N GLU A 306 -12.96 3.38 -19.70
CA GLU A 306 -12.43 2.99 -21.02
C GLU A 306 -11.64 1.68 -20.95
N ILE A 307 -10.77 1.51 -19.94
CA ILE A 307 -10.03 0.26 -19.74
C ILE A 307 -10.99 -0.91 -19.52
N SER A 308 -12.00 -0.73 -18.67
CA SER A 308 -12.97 -1.79 -18.39
C SER A 308 -13.77 -2.20 -19.62
N THR A 309 -14.21 -1.23 -20.44
CA THR A 309 -14.88 -1.52 -21.72
C THR A 309 -13.96 -2.28 -22.67
N ASN A 310 -12.71 -1.81 -22.85
CA ASN A 310 -11.75 -2.46 -23.74
C ASN A 310 -11.45 -3.91 -23.31
N VAL A 311 -11.27 -4.15 -22.00
CA VAL A 311 -11.05 -5.50 -21.47
C VAL A 311 -12.27 -6.39 -21.73
N GLN A 312 -13.49 -5.90 -21.54
CA GLN A 312 -14.70 -6.67 -21.81
C GLN A 312 -14.81 -7.05 -23.30
N GLU A 313 -14.53 -6.12 -24.20
CA GLU A 313 -14.51 -6.40 -25.64
C GLU A 313 -13.45 -7.43 -26.03
N LEU A 314 -12.23 -7.31 -25.48
CA LEU A 314 -11.15 -8.26 -25.73
C LEU A 314 -11.47 -9.67 -25.21
N VAL A 315 -12.01 -9.77 -23.98
CA VAL A 315 -12.42 -11.07 -23.40
C VAL A 315 -13.55 -11.69 -24.22
N GLN A 316 -14.52 -10.90 -24.67
CA GLN A 316 -15.61 -11.39 -25.51
C GLN A 316 -15.07 -11.90 -26.85
N ARG A 317 -14.16 -11.15 -27.50
CA ARG A 317 -13.51 -11.59 -28.74
C ARG A 317 -12.70 -12.86 -28.54
N PHE A 318 -11.89 -12.95 -27.49
CA PHE A 318 -11.11 -14.14 -27.15
C PHE A 318 -12.00 -15.38 -26.96
N SER A 319 -13.15 -15.21 -26.31
CA SER A 319 -14.12 -16.31 -26.12
C SER A 319 -14.76 -16.80 -27.42
N SER A 320 -14.84 -15.94 -28.44
CA SER A 320 -15.45 -16.24 -29.74
C SER A 320 -14.51 -16.88 -30.77
N GLU A 321 -13.19 -16.86 -30.54
CA GLU A 321 -12.20 -17.47 -31.45
C GLU A 321 -12.22 -19.02 -31.38
N PRO A 322 -12.25 -19.73 -32.53
CA PRO A 322 -12.29 -21.19 -32.57
C PRO A 322 -11.00 -21.83 -32.00
N GLN A 323 -11.16 -22.90 -31.21
CA GLN A 323 -10.07 -23.57 -30.47
C GLN A 323 -8.88 -24.05 -31.30
N LEU A 324 -9.04 -24.22 -32.63
CA LEU A 324 -7.99 -24.76 -33.51
C LEU A 324 -6.83 -23.78 -33.76
N GLU A 325 -7.06 -22.47 -33.69
CA GLU A 325 -6.02 -21.43 -33.81
C GLU A 325 -5.27 -21.19 -32.50
N ARG A 326 -5.80 -21.69 -31.37
CA ARG A 326 -5.16 -21.61 -30.03
C ARG A 326 -3.99 -22.57 -29.85
N LEU A 327 -3.87 -23.57 -30.74
CA LEU A 327 -2.76 -24.50 -30.81
C LEU A 327 -1.94 -24.15 -32.05
N SER A 328 -1.03 -23.18 -31.93
CA SER A 328 -0.06 -22.87 -32.98
C SER A 328 0.83 -24.11 -33.22
N LEU A 329 0.40 -24.95 -34.15
CA LEU A 329 1.11 -26.11 -34.67
C LEU A 329 2.14 -25.61 -35.68
N LYS A 330 3.40 -25.46 -35.25
CA LYS A 330 4.59 -25.97 -35.95
C LYS A 330 5.86 -25.74 -35.13
N ASN A 331 6.34 -26.85 -34.58
CA ASN A 331 7.67 -27.11 -34.00
C ASN A 331 7.91 -26.65 -32.55
N SER A 332 7.76 -27.61 -31.63
CA SER A 332 8.17 -27.61 -30.20
C SER A 332 7.49 -26.56 -29.32
N PRO A 333 7.18 -26.87 -28.04
CA PRO A 333 6.62 -25.90 -27.11
C PRO A 333 7.70 -24.86 -26.77
N LYS A 334 7.78 -23.79 -27.56
CA LYS A 334 8.39 -22.54 -27.11
C LYS A 334 7.38 -21.85 -26.20
N SER A 335 7.80 -21.50 -25.00
CA SER A 335 6.98 -20.98 -23.90
C SER A 335 6.35 -19.59 -24.12
N ASP A 336 6.43 -19.00 -25.32
CA ASP A 336 6.25 -17.55 -25.51
C ASP A 336 5.29 -17.12 -26.65
N HIS A 337 4.52 -18.03 -27.25
CA HIS A 337 3.53 -17.62 -28.24
C HIS A 337 2.24 -17.14 -27.57
N LYS A 338 2.26 -15.89 -27.05
CA LYS A 338 1.05 -15.17 -26.62
C LYS A 338 0.28 -14.65 -27.83
N SER A 339 -1.04 -14.75 -27.81
CA SER A 339 -1.92 -14.15 -28.79
C SER A 339 -1.89 -12.62 -28.71
N GLU A 340 -2.25 -11.94 -29.79
CA GLU A 340 -2.37 -10.48 -29.83
C GLU A 340 -3.34 -9.97 -28.75
N ILE A 341 -4.43 -10.69 -28.48
CA ILE A 341 -5.40 -10.34 -27.44
C ILE A 341 -4.77 -10.44 -26.04
N GLU A 342 -4.01 -11.51 -25.76
CA GLU A 342 -3.31 -11.65 -24.47
C GLU A 342 -2.29 -10.52 -24.26
N ILE A 343 -1.54 -10.15 -25.29
CA ILE A 343 -0.59 -9.03 -25.22
C ILE A 343 -1.31 -7.71 -24.90
N GLN A 344 -2.46 -7.46 -25.52
CA GLN A 344 -3.26 -6.26 -25.26
C GLN A 344 -3.84 -6.26 -23.82
N LEU A 345 -4.32 -7.40 -23.34
CA LEU A 345 -4.81 -7.55 -21.96
C LEU A 345 -3.69 -7.31 -20.93
N GLU A 346 -2.50 -7.88 -21.16
CA GLU A 346 -1.32 -7.66 -20.32
C GLU A 346 -0.87 -6.21 -20.33
N THR A 347 -0.95 -5.54 -21.49
CA THR A 347 -0.62 -4.12 -21.62
C THR A 347 -1.59 -3.24 -20.80
N LEU A 348 -2.89 -3.53 -20.85
CA LEU A 348 -3.89 -2.82 -20.04
C LEU A 348 -3.70 -3.06 -18.54
N GLU A 349 -3.39 -4.30 -18.13
CA GLU A 349 -3.04 -4.62 -16.75
C GLU A 349 -1.79 -3.85 -16.31
N ALA A 350 -0.71 -3.86 -17.10
CA ALA A 350 0.53 -3.18 -16.79
C ALA A 350 0.34 -1.66 -16.60
N ARG A 351 -0.55 -1.04 -17.38
CA ARG A 351 -0.95 0.37 -17.20
C ARG A 351 -1.61 0.60 -15.84
N LEU A 352 -2.57 -0.24 -15.46
CA LEU A 352 -3.22 -0.15 -14.15
C LEU A 352 -2.22 -0.35 -13.01
N ARG A 353 -1.31 -1.32 -13.12
CA ARG A 353 -0.25 -1.57 -12.12
C ARG A 353 0.73 -0.40 -12.00
N THR A 354 1.04 0.27 -13.11
CA THR A 354 1.87 1.48 -13.10
C THR A 354 1.18 2.62 -12.37
N VAL A 355 -0.14 2.81 -12.59
CA VAL A 355 -0.93 3.81 -11.87
C VAL A 355 -1.05 3.48 -10.39
N GLN A 356 -1.26 2.20 -10.05
CA GLN A 356 -1.23 1.73 -8.66
C GLN A 356 0.09 2.13 -7.99
N LEU A 357 1.24 1.82 -8.60
CA LEU A 357 2.56 2.17 -8.06
C LEU A 357 2.74 3.69 -7.93
N ALA A 358 2.28 4.46 -8.91
CA ALA A 358 2.30 5.93 -8.84
C ALA A 358 1.50 6.44 -7.64
N LEU A 359 0.29 5.91 -7.40
CA LEU A 359 -0.52 6.26 -6.24
C LEU A 359 0.17 5.88 -4.93
N GLU A 360 0.80 4.70 -4.83
CA GLU A 360 1.54 4.29 -3.62
C GLU A 360 2.70 5.25 -3.28
N ILE A 361 3.44 5.71 -4.30
CA ILE A 361 4.52 6.70 -4.11
C ILE A 361 3.94 8.06 -3.71
N LEU A 362 2.85 8.48 -4.35
CA LEU A 362 2.17 9.75 -4.05
C LEU A 362 1.56 9.76 -2.64
N THR A 363 1.02 8.64 -2.17
CA THR A 363 0.53 8.45 -0.80
C THR A 363 1.62 8.77 0.21
N GLY A 364 2.85 8.30 -0.06
CA GLY A 364 4.01 8.65 0.74
C GLY A 364 4.30 10.15 0.70
N ALA A 365 4.36 10.76 -0.49
CA ALA A 365 4.66 12.20 -0.65
C ALA A 365 3.62 13.08 0.08
N SER A 366 2.37 12.65 0.07
CA SER A 366 1.26 13.33 0.76
C SER A 366 1.32 13.23 2.28
N ALA A 367 2.13 12.31 2.84
CA ALA A 367 2.30 12.15 4.29
C ALA A 367 3.27 13.18 4.91
N VAL A 368 4.07 13.88 4.10
CA VAL A 368 5.16 14.80 4.52
C VAL A 368 4.78 16.28 4.39
N LEU A 369 3.56 16.57 3.92
CA LEU A 369 2.98 17.92 4.01
C LEU A 369 3.00 18.37 5.49
N PRO A 370 3.41 19.63 5.76
CA PRO A 370 4.15 20.03 6.95
C PRO A 370 3.54 19.48 8.23
N ASP A 371 4.23 18.54 8.86
CA ASP A 371 3.97 18.18 10.25
C ASP A 371 4.32 19.39 11.14
N PRO A 372 3.57 19.59 12.23
CA PRO A 372 3.92 20.59 13.23
C PRO A 372 5.35 20.32 13.72
N GLU A 373 6.10 21.40 13.92
CA GLU A 373 7.43 21.34 14.49
C GLU A 373 7.42 20.40 15.71
N PRO A 374 8.41 19.49 15.83
CA PRO A 374 8.48 18.62 16.99
C PRO A 374 8.53 19.50 18.24
N HIS A 375 7.53 19.32 19.12
CA HIS A 375 7.66 19.78 20.49
C HIS A 375 9.02 19.30 21.02
N PRO A 376 9.83 20.19 21.61
CA PRO A 376 11.14 19.81 22.10
C PRO A 376 10.94 18.65 23.07
N SER A 377 11.60 17.54 22.73
CA SER A 377 11.77 16.40 23.61
C SER A 377 12.19 16.92 24.98
N THR A 378 11.33 16.77 25.99
CA THR A 378 11.74 16.88 27.38
C THR A 378 12.85 15.88 27.57
N ALA A 379 14.07 16.42 27.72
CA ALA A 379 15.24 15.67 28.08
C ALA A 379 14.95 14.88 29.36
N GLU A 380 15.58 13.72 29.41
CA GLU A 380 15.61 12.79 30.53
C GLU A 380 15.82 13.54 31.85
N GLU A 381 14.89 13.38 32.79
CA GLU A 381 15.06 13.81 34.18
C GLU A 381 16.15 12.93 34.80
N GLU A 382 17.39 13.41 34.77
CA GLU A 382 18.40 13.05 35.76
C GLU A 382 18.35 14.10 36.88
N ASP A 383 18.00 13.62 38.08
CA ASP A 383 18.20 14.26 39.37
C ASP A 383 19.55 14.98 39.43
N ASN A 384 19.55 16.28 39.76
CA ASN A 384 20.53 16.89 40.64
C ASN A 384 20.02 18.25 41.14
N GLU A 385 19.73 18.32 42.45
CA GLU A 385 19.57 19.56 43.21
C GLU A 385 20.87 20.37 43.19
N VAL A 386 20.83 21.64 42.75
CA VAL A 386 21.63 22.71 43.35
C VAL A 386 20.95 24.07 43.14
N ASP A 387 20.64 24.77 44.23
CA ASP A 387 20.45 26.21 44.28
C ASP A 387 21.74 26.95 43.88
N VAL A 388 21.63 28.08 43.18
CA VAL A 388 22.23 29.41 43.52
C VAL A 388 21.99 30.41 42.36
N ASP A 389 21.30 31.48 42.74
CA ASP A 389 21.33 32.90 42.35
C ASP A 389 21.83 33.44 40.99
N GLU A 390 21.11 34.53 40.62
CA GLU A 390 21.33 35.59 39.64
C GLU A 390 22.79 35.89 39.25
N ASP A 391 23.05 35.99 37.94
CA ASP A 391 23.53 37.27 37.36
C ASP A 391 23.51 37.27 35.82
N THR A 392 23.27 38.47 35.31
CA THR A 392 23.12 38.91 33.91
C THR A 392 24.34 38.74 33.01
N ALA A 393 24.14 38.42 31.72
CA ALA A 393 24.98 38.95 30.63
C ALA A 393 24.34 38.81 29.24
N ASP A 394 24.40 39.90 28.48
CA ASP A 394 23.98 40.11 27.09
C ASP A 394 24.41 39.03 26.08
N ILE A 395 23.47 38.55 25.26
CA ILE A 395 23.77 37.96 23.95
C ILE A 395 22.86 38.57 22.87
N ASN A 396 23.47 39.51 22.15
CA ASN A 396 23.24 40.00 20.79
C ASN A 396 22.04 39.43 20.01
N MET A 397 20.99 40.25 19.86
CA MET A 397 19.87 40.04 18.93
C MET A 397 20.30 40.37 17.49
N GLU A 398 20.68 39.36 16.71
CA GLU A 398 20.69 39.48 15.25
C GLU A 398 19.25 39.39 14.72
N VAL A 399 18.69 40.56 14.37
CA VAL A 399 17.43 40.67 13.63
C VAL A 399 17.65 40.11 12.21
N ARG A 400 17.34 38.83 11.99
CA ARG A 400 17.09 38.33 10.64
C ARG A 400 15.77 38.92 10.16
N LEU A 401 15.87 39.89 9.26
CA LEU A 401 14.76 40.37 8.44
C LEU A 401 14.08 39.17 7.78
N GLN A 402 12.87 38.83 8.24
CA GLN A 402 11.93 38.02 7.49
C GLN A 402 11.51 38.83 6.27
N THR A 403 12.14 38.59 5.13
CA THR A 403 11.55 38.94 3.83
C THR A 403 10.30 38.08 3.65
N SER A 404 9.14 38.69 3.84
CA SER A 404 7.85 38.12 3.48
C SER A 404 7.82 37.89 1.97
N LEU A 405 8.03 36.63 1.57
CA LEU A 405 7.69 36.19 0.22
C LEU A 405 6.18 36.32 0.03
N PRO A 406 5.70 36.84 -1.11
CA PRO A 406 4.27 36.95 -1.36
C PRO A 406 3.65 35.55 -1.42
N PRO A 407 2.40 35.37 -0.96
CA PRO A 407 1.72 34.09 -1.02
C PRO A 407 1.52 33.69 -2.47
N LEU A 408 2.10 32.56 -2.89
CA LEU A 408 1.76 31.94 -4.16
C LEU A 408 0.27 31.54 -4.16
N PRO A 409 -0.43 31.66 -5.31
CA PRO A 409 -1.84 31.29 -5.41
C PRO A 409 -2.00 29.76 -5.36
N ASN A 410 -2.19 29.21 -4.15
CA ASN A 410 -2.33 27.77 -3.89
C ASN A 410 -3.74 27.20 -4.19
N THR A 411 -4.59 27.92 -4.93
CA THR A 411 -5.92 27.42 -5.37
C THR A 411 -5.83 26.31 -6.40
N SER A 412 -4.64 26.03 -6.95
CA SER A 412 -4.44 25.00 -7.97
C SER A 412 -4.25 23.58 -7.43
N PHE A 413 -4.04 23.37 -6.12
CA PHE A 413 -3.70 22.06 -5.55
C PHE A 413 -4.85 21.03 -5.63
N LEU A 414 -6.08 21.43 -5.25
CA LEU A 414 -7.24 20.54 -5.29
C LEU A 414 -7.60 20.11 -6.72
N PRO A 415 -7.74 21.01 -7.71
CA PRO A 415 -8.04 20.59 -9.08
C PRO A 415 -6.89 19.79 -9.72
N ALA A 416 -5.65 20.10 -9.36
CA ALA A 416 -4.47 19.48 -9.96
C ALA A 416 -4.21 18.04 -9.51
N LEU A 417 -4.49 17.72 -8.24
CA LEU A 417 -4.14 16.45 -7.61
C LEU A 417 -5.36 15.66 -7.15
N VAL A 418 -6.34 16.31 -6.52
CA VAL A 418 -7.50 15.60 -5.93
C VAL A 418 -8.48 15.13 -7.00
N LEU A 419 -8.80 15.95 -8.01
CA LEU A 419 -9.76 15.54 -9.06
C LEU A 419 -9.32 14.30 -9.85
N PRO A 420 -8.07 14.18 -10.33
CA PRO A 420 -7.61 12.94 -10.95
C PRO A 420 -7.73 11.74 -10.02
N VAL A 421 -7.34 11.87 -8.75
CA VAL A 421 -7.41 10.77 -7.77
C VAL A 421 -8.87 10.40 -7.45
N LEU A 422 -9.80 11.37 -7.40
CA LEU A 422 -11.23 11.12 -7.25
C LEU A 422 -11.83 10.35 -8.42
N SER A 423 -11.34 10.56 -9.64
CA SER A 423 -11.77 9.77 -10.79
C SER A 423 -11.36 8.29 -10.64
N LEU A 424 -10.24 8.03 -9.97
CA LEU A 424 -9.71 6.68 -9.77
C LEU A 424 -10.38 5.91 -8.64
N ILE A 425 -11.19 6.54 -7.78
CA ILE A 425 -11.96 5.80 -6.75
C ILE A 425 -13.30 5.31 -7.28
N GLN A 426 -13.76 5.79 -8.45
CA GLN A 426 -15.06 5.43 -9.02
C GLN A 426 -15.01 3.98 -9.56
N PRO A 427 -15.78 3.04 -8.98
CA PRO A 427 -15.77 1.66 -9.41
C PRO A 427 -16.34 1.48 -10.83
N THR A 428 -15.83 0.47 -11.53
CA THR A 428 -16.36 0.01 -12.82
C THR A 428 -16.98 -1.38 -12.67
N SER A 429 -17.65 -1.88 -13.72
CA SER A 429 -18.23 -3.22 -13.75
C SER A 429 -17.20 -4.35 -13.54
N LEU A 430 -15.92 -4.12 -13.85
CA LEU A 430 -14.83 -5.07 -13.62
C LEU A 430 -14.14 -4.91 -12.26
N SER A 431 -14.38 -3.80 -11.55
CA SER A 431 -13.68 -3.49 -10.29
C SER A 431 -14.10 -4.45 -9.17
N PHE A 432 -15.40 -4.73 -9.07
CA PHE A 432 -15.98 -5.60 -8.06
C PHE A 432 -17.04 -6.51 -8.68
N PRO A 433 -16.72 -7.77 -9.03
CA PRO A 433 -17.68 -8.68 -9.64
C PRO A 433 -18.84 -9.00 -8.68
N PRO A 434 -20.05 -9.33 -9.19
CA PRO A 434 -21.18 -9.71 -8.35
C PRO A 434 -20.82 -10.84 -7.37
N LEU A 435 -21.41 -10.84 -6.17
CA LEU A 435 -21.02 -11.72 -5.06
C LEU A 435 -20.97 -13.22 -5.39
N ALA A 436 -21.77 -13.67 -6.34
CA ALA A 436 -21.87 -15.08 -6.76
C ALA A 436 -21.22 -15.36 -8.13
N ALA A 437 -20.58 -14.39 -8.76
CA ALA A 437 -20.01 -14.52 -10.10
C ALA A 437 -18.49 -14.39 -10.08
N PRO A 438 -17.74 -15.26 -10.79
CA PRO A 438 -16.31 -15.08 -10.96
C PRO A 438 -16.04 -13.80 -11.77
N SER A 439 -14.86 -13.21 -11.57
CA SER A 439 -14.39 -12.14 -12.43
C SER A 439 -14.26 -12.64 -13.88
N SER A 440 -14.69 -11.82 -14.84
CA SER A 440 -14.49 -12.09 -16.27
C SER A 440 -13.02 -12.03 -16.68
N HIS A 441 -12.22 -11.22 -15.99
CA HIS A 441 -10.77 -11.15 -16.17
C HIS A 441 -10.08 -10.84 -14.83
N PRO A 442 -9.71 -11.88 -14.05
CA PRO A 442 -9.16 -11.71 -12.71
C PRO A 442 -7.94 -10.77 -12.61
N PRO A 443 -6.99 -10.75 -13.57
CA PRO A 443 -5.85 -9.84 -13.52
C PRO A 443 -6.25 -8.36 -13.51
N THR A 444 -7.17 -7.97 -14.39
CA THR A 444 -7.68 -6.60 -14.46
C THR A 444 -8.50 -6.25 -13.23
N THR A 445 -9.38 -7.15 -12.75
CA THR A 445 -10.16 -6.93 -11.53
C THR A 445 -9.26 -6.69 -10.31
N SER A 446 -8.19 -7.48 -10.19
CA SER A 446 -7.18 -7.29 -9.13
C SER A 446 -6.46 -5.95 -9.25
N ALA A 447 -6.08 -5.56 -10.46
CA ALA A 447 -5.41 -4.27 -10.69
C ALA A 447 -6.34 -3.08 -10.42
N LEU A 448 -7.58 -3.12 -10.88
CA LEU A 448 -8.59 -2.06 -10.64
C LEU A 448 -8.89 -1.88 -9.16
N SER A 449 -9.19 -2.98 -8.45
CA SER A 449 -9.45 -2.92 -7.01
C SER A 449 -8.25 -2.39 -6.21
N ALA A 450 -7.03 -2.73 -6.62
CA ALA A 450 -5.81 -2.17 -6.01
C ALA A 450 -5.62 -0.67 -6.31
N VAL A 451 -5.96 -0.21 -7.52
CA VAL A 451 -5.95 1.23 -7.88
C VAL A 451 -6.94 2.00 -7.01
N HIS A 452 -8.18 1.52 -6.84
CA HIS A 452 -9.19 2.18 -6.00
C HIS A 452 -8.72 2.34 -4.56
N VAL A 453 -8.18 1.27 -3.97
CA VAL A 453 -7.64 1.30 -2.60
C VAL A 453 -6.46 2.26 -2.48
N SER A 454 -5.49 2.21 -3.41
CA SER A 454 -4.32 3.08 -3.39
C SER A 454 -4.69 4.55 -3.57
N ALA A 455 -5.72 4.84 -4.38
CA ALA A 455 -6.26 6.18 -4.55
C ALA A 455 -6.91 6.69 -3.27
N LEU A 456 -7.68 5.85 -2.57
CA LEU A 456 -8.25 6.20 -1.26
C LEU A 456 -7.18 6.39 -0.19
N GLU A 457 -6.12 5.58 -0.17
CA GLU A 457 -5.00 5.76 0.75
C GLU A 457 -4.27 7.10 0.51
N CYS A 458 -4.11 7.48 -0.77
CA CYS A 458 -3.58 8.78 -1.14
C CYS A 458 -4.47 9.93 -0.65
N LEU A 459 -5.78 9.85 -0.90
CA LEU A 459 -6.74 10.85 -0.40
C LEU A 459 -6.74 10.93 1.12
N ASN A 460 -6.64 9.79 1.82
CA ASN A 460 -6.58 9.74 3.28
C ASN A 460 -5.40 10.57 3.80
N ASN A 461 -4.21 10.41 3.22
CA ASN A 461 -3.04 11.18 3.64
C ASN A 461 -3.15 12.67 3.28
N ILE A 462 -3.69 12.99 2.11
CA ILE A 462 -3.95 14.39 1.69
C ILE A 462 -4.88 15.08 2.71
N PHE A 463 -6.04 14.49 3.00
CA PHE A 463 -7.03 15.12 3.89
C PHE A 463 -6.63 15.07 5.35
N LEU A 464 -5.88 14.05 5.78
CA LEU A 464 -5.31 14.03 7.13
C LEU A 464 -4.28 15.17 7.31
N SER A 465 -3.43 15.41 6.31
CA SER A 465 -2.49 16.54 6.37
C SER A 465 -3.23 17.89 6.35
N LEU A 466 -4.23 18.06 5.48
CA LEU A 466 -5.04 19.28 5.44
C LEU A 466 -5.83 19.51 6.73
N ALA A 467 -6.26 18.45 7.42
CA ALA A 467 -6.93 18.57 8.71
C ALA A 467 -5.96 19.00 9.83
N ASN A 468 -4.72 18.52 9.81
CA ASN A 468 -3.69 18.89 10.79
C ASN A 468 -3.07 20.27 10.51
N SER A 469 -3.00 20.67 9.25
CA SER A 469 -2.44 21.94 8.79
C SER A 469 -3.45 22.64 7.86
N PRO A 470 -4.50 23.27 8.44
CA PRO A 470 -5.61 23.82 7.67
C PRO A 470 -5.16 25.01 6.81
N ILE A 471 -5.45 24.92 5.51
CA ILE A 471 -5.23 26.02 4.56
C ILE A 471 -6.54 26.79 4.45
N ALA A 472 -6.55 28.04 4.94
CA ALA A 472 -7.77 28.84 5.08
C ALA A 472 -8.60 28.99 3.79
N ASN A 473 -7.97 29.04 2.61
CA ASN A 473 -8.68 29.12 1.34
C ASN A 473 -9.38 27.81 0.96
N ILE A 474 -8.82 26.67 1.36
CA ILE A 474 -9.39 25.34 1.09
C ILE A 474 -10.55 25.06 2.03
N SER A 475 -10.38 25.29 3.33
CA SER A 475 -11.44 25.05 4.33
C SER A 475 -12.68 25.92 4.13
N LYS A 476 -12.54 27.07 3.44
CA LYS A 476 -13.67 27.95 3.08
C LYS A 476 -14.39 27.52 1.79
N ASP A 477 -13.76 26.69 0.96
CA ASP A 477 -14.35 26.20 -0.28
C ASP A 477 -15.26 25.00 -0.02
N VAL A 478 -16.47 25.29 0.43
CA VAL A 478 -17.48 24.27 0.78
C VAL A 478 -17.96 23.51 -0.45
N GLU A 479 -17.96 24.12 -1.63
CA GLU A 479 -18.39 23.48 -2.88
C GLU A 479 -17.41 22.36 -3.29
N SER A 480 -16.11 22.62 -3.19
CA SER A 480 -15.08 21.58 -3.37
C SER A 480 -15.21 20.47 -2.32
N GLY A 481 -15.45 20.83 -1.05
CA GLY A 481 -15.68 19.86 0.03
C GLY A 481 -16.88 18.95 -0.25
N ALA A 482 -18.01 19.53 -0.65
CA ALA A 482 -19.22 18.79 -1.02
C ALA A 482 -18.98 17.89 -2.25
N THR A 483 -18.22 18.36 -3.24
CA THR A 483 -17.87 17.57 -4.43
C THR A 483 -17.06 16.32 -4.05
N VAL A 484 -16.04 16.47 -3.20
CA VAL A 484 -15.24 15.34 -2.69
C VAL A 484 -16.11 14.38 -1.89
N TRP A 485 -16.90 14.91 -0.95
CA TRP A 485 -17.77 14.13 -0.07
C TRP A 485 -18.77 13.29 -0.88
N ASN A 486 -19.47 13.91 -1.81
CA ASN A 486 -20.46 13.24 -2.66
C ASN A 486 -19.82 12.22 -3.62
N SER A 487 -18.61 12.50 -4.11
CA SER A 487 -17.86 11.55 -4.94
C SER A 487 -17.47 10.28 -4.17
N LEU A 488 -17.09 10.41 -2.89
CA LEU A 488 -16.80 9.27 -2.01
C LEU A 488 -18.05 8.42 -1.77
N TRP A 489 -19.18 9.05 -1.45
CA TRP A 489 -20.44 8.34 -1.23
C TRP A 489 -20.99 7.68 -2.49
N THR A 490 -20.80 8.30 -3.66
CA THR A 490 -21.15 7.71 -4.96
C THR A 490 -20.32 6.45 -5.23
N ALA A 491 -19.02 6.48 -4.94
CA ALA A 491 -18.18 5.29 -5.07
C ALA A 491 -18.61 4.19 -4.09
N LEU A 492 -18.85 4.54 -2.83
CA LEU A 492 -19.22 3.58 -1.78
C LEU A 492 -20.59 2.93 -2.00
N SER A 493 -21.56 3.68 -2.54
CA SER A 493 -22.88 3.13 -2.85
C SER A 493 -22.82 2.07 -3.97
N LEU A 494 -21.93 2.26 -4.97
CA LEU A 494 -21.68 1.28 -6.03
C LEU A 494 -20.98 0.02 -5.54
N VAL A 495 -20.09 0.14 -4.54
CA VAL A 495 -19.43 -1.03 -3.92
C VAL A 495 -20.40 -1.82 -3.05
N GLY A 496 -21.26 -1.12 -2.30
CA GLY A 496 -22.15 -1.74 -1.31
C GLY A 496 -21.40 -2.30 -0.10
N THR A 497 -22.13 -2.58 0.98
CA THR A 497 -21.57 -3.02 2.28
C THR A 497 -21.44 -4.53 2.42
N GLN A 498 -21.90 -5.30 1.43
CA GLN A 498 -21.89 -6.75 1.47
C GLN A 498 -20.47 -7.28 1.24
N THR A 499 -19.95 -8.02 2.21
CA THR A 499 -18.62 -8.63 2.19
C THR A 499 -18.73 -10.15 2.39
N GLY A 500 -17.65 -10.88 2.09
CA GLY A 500 -17.61 -12.33 2.11
C GLY A 500 -16.28 -12.87 1.58
N LEU A 501 -16.15 -14.19 1.49
CA LEU A 501 -14.95 -14.83 0.94
C LEU A 501 -14.72 -14.37 -0.51
N GLY A 502 -13.50 -13.90 -0.83
CA GLY A 502 -13.16 -13.36 -2.15
C GLY A 502 -13.60 -11.91 -2.38
N GLN A 503 -14.15 -11.23 -1.36
CA GLN A 503 -14.57 -9.82 -1.40
C GLN A 503 -13.73 -8.94 -0.45
N GLU A 504 -12.53 -9.39 -0.06
CA GLU A 504 -11.64 -8.72 0.88
C GLU A 504 -11.29 -7.31 0.40
N ARG A 505 -11.18 -7.10 -0.91
CA ARG A 505 -10.95 -5.77 -1.50
C ARG A 505 -12.13 -4.82 -1.32
N ARG A 506 -13.38 -5.30 -1.30
CA ARG A 506 -14.55 -4.44 -0.99
C ARG A 506 -14.48 -3.97 0.46
N GLN A 507 -14.17 -4.89 1.38
CA GLN A 507 -13.99 -4.57 2.79
C GLN A 507 -12.86 -3.54 2.98
N GLN A 508 -11.71 -3.77 2.37
CA GLN A 508 -10.58 -2.85 2.42
C GLN A 508 -10.93 -1.46 1.87
N MET A 509 -11.71 -1.39 0.79
CA MET A 509 -12.16 -0.12 0.23
C MET A 509 -13.00 0.69 1.24
N TRP A 510 -13.95 0.06 1.93
CA TRP A 510 -14.72 0.71 3.01
C TRP A 510 -13.82 1.15 4.17
N GLU A 511 -12.92 0.28 4.64
CA GLU A 511 -12.01 0.57 5.76
C GLU A 511 -11.14 1.81 5.55
N VAL A 512 -10.65 2.00 4.32
CA VAL A 512 -9.85 3.17 3.94
C VAL A 512 -10.77 4.37 3.69
N ALA A 513 -11.87 4.21 2.95
CA ALA A 513 -12.77 5.30 2.60
C ALA A 513 -13.40 5.99 3.80
N VAL A 514 -13.76 5.27 4.87
CA VAL A 514 -14.26 5.90 6.11
C VAL A 514 -13.17 6.76 6.78
N GLY A 515 -11.89 6.39 6.63
CA GLY A 515 -10.77 7.25 7.03
C GLY A 515 -10.73 8.55 6.22
N VAL A 516 -10.91 8.45 4.89
CA VAL A 516 -11.00 9.63 4.00
C VAL A 516 -12.19 10.51 4.37
N LEU A 517 -13.37 9.92 4.60
CA LEU A 517 -14.57 10.65 5.04
C LEU A 517 -14.30 11.40 6.34
N TRP A 518 -13.65 10.77 7.32
CA TRP A 518 -13.28 11.47 8.55
C TRP A 518 -12.28 12.61 8.30
N GLY A 519 -11.28 12.40 7.44
CA GLY A 519 -10.33 13.45 7.03
C GLY A 519 -11.04 14.65 6.38
N VAL A 520 -11.89 14.40 5.38
CA VAL A 520 -12.71 15.42 4.71
C VAL A 520 -13.64 16.12 5.71
N GLY A 521 -14.30 15.35 6.58
CA GLY A 521 -15.17 15.85 7.63
C GLY A 521 -14.46 16.81 8.59
N ASN A 522 -13.18 16.58 8.90
CA ASN A 522 -12.41 17.52 9.73
C ASN A 522 -12.01 18.79 8.98
N VAL A 523 -11.66 18.71 7.70
CA VAL A 523 -11.31 19.89 6.89
C VAL A 523 -12.50 20.85 6.75
N TRP A 524 -13.72 20.30 6.62
CA TRP A 524 -14.98 21.04 6.48
C TRP A 524 -15.95 20.77 7.64
N LYS A 525 -15.44 20.74 8.87
CA LYS A 525 -16.19 20.40 10.09
C LYS A 525 -17.40 21.31 10.27
N GLY A 526 -18.58 20.72 10.42
CA GLY A 526 -19.85 21.44 10.56
C GLY A 526 -20.33 22.19 9.30
N LEU A 527 -19.67 22.02 8.15
CA LEU A 527 -20.04 22.67 6.88
C LEU A 527 -20.68 21.71 5.87
N LEU A 528 -20.51 20.40 6.06
CA LEU A 528 -21.07 19.37 5.19
C LEU A 528 -22.47 18.97 5.68
N GLU A 529 -23.45 19.01 4.77
CA GLU A 529 -24.83 18.70 5.10
C GLU A 529 -25.00 17.20 5.43
N PRO A 530 -25.56 16.85 6.60
CA PRO A 530 -25.82 15.47 6.99
C PRO A 530 -26.95 14.85 6.17
N ASN A 531 -26.80 13.56 5.86
CA ASN A 531 -27.80 12.77 5.16
C ASN A 531 -28.19 11.53 5.99
N ASP A 532 -29.50 11.29 6.10
CA ASP A 532 -30.08 10.19 6.88
C ASP A 532 -29.53 8.80 6.51
N GLU A 533 -29.39 8.52 5.22
CA GLU A 533 -28.91 7.22 4.74
C GLU A 533 -27.42 7.03 5.06
N GLN A 534 -26.62 8.07 4.84
CA GLN A 534 -25.18 8.06 5.15
C GLN A 534 -24.92 7.84 6.64
N ILE A 535 -25.68 8.53 7.51
CA ILE A 535 -25.59 8.38 8.98
C ILE A 535 -25.94 6.95 9.39
N LYS A 536 -27.07 6.41 8.91
CA LYS A 536 -27.50 5.03 9.22
C LYS A 536 -26.48 4.00 8.76
N LEU A 537 -25.90 4.18 7.58
CA LEU A 537 -24.85 3.29 7.05
C LEU A 537 -23.59 3.30 7.92
N LEU A 538 -23.12 4.48 8.36
CA LEU A 538 -21.95 4.58 9.26
C LEU A 538 -22.20 3.89 10.62
N MET A 539 -23.40 4.06 11.18
CA MET A 539 -23.80 3.38 12.43
C MET A 539 -23.82 1.86 12.24
N GLN A 540 -24.48 1.37 11.19
CA GLN A 540 -24.53 -0.07 10.87
C GLN A 540 -23.15 -0.68 10.63
N LEU A 541 -22.28 0.05 9.92
CA LEU A 541 -20.90 -0.40 9.66
C LEU A 541 -20.10 -0.50 10.97
N SER A 542 -20.22 0.50 11.84
CA SER A 542 -19.60 0.52 13.17
C SER A 542 -20.11 -0.61 14.08
N ASP A 543 -21.41 -0.93 14.01
CA ASP A 543 -22.00 -1.99 14.83
C ASP A 543 -21.64 -3.39 14.33
N SER A 544 -21.53 -3.58 13.01
CA SER A 544 -21.25 -4.86 12.38
C SER A 544 -19.77 -5.28 12.42
N THR A 545 -18.85 -4.31 12.47
CA THR A 545 -17.41 -4.60 12.48
C THR A 545 -16.89 -5.01 13.86
N SER A 546 -15.87 -5.86 13.90
CA SER A 546 -15.09 -6.17 15.11
C SER A 546 -13.81 -5.34 15.24
N ASP A 547 -13.41 -4.61 14.19
CA ASP A 547 -12.21 -3.76 14.21
C ASP A 547 -12.47 -2.45 14.96
N PRO A 548 -11.82 -2.22 16.12
CA PRO A 548 -11.99 -0.97 16.87
C PRO A 548 -11.55 0.26 16.07
N THR A 549 -10.57 0.13 15.18
CA THR A 549 -10.06 1.23 14.37
C THR A 549 -11.13 1.74 13.40
N LEU A 550 -11.84 0.82 12.74
CA LEU A 550 -12.95 1.19 11.86
C LEU A 550 -14.09 1.86 12.64
N LYS A 551 -14.43 1.36 13.83
CA LYS A 551 -15.45 1.99 14.70
C LYS A 551 -15.07 3.43 15.05
N VAL A 552 -13.82 3.67 15.44
CA VAL A 552 -13.30 5.01 15.73
C VAL A 552 -13.45 5.94 14.53
N LYS A 553 -13.11 5.46 13.31
CA LYS A 553 -13.28 6.27 12.09
C LYS A 553 -14.74 6.59 11.80
N CYS A 554 -15.66 5.64 11.98
CA CYS A 554 -17.09 5.88 11.84
C CYS A 554 -17.57 6.94 12.84
N ILE A 555 -17.20 6.80 14.12
CA ILE A 555 -17.56 7.75 15.18
C ILE A 555 -17.03 9.15 14.86
N GLY A 556 -15.76 9.27 14.48
CA GLY A 556 -15.17 10.56 14.13
C GLY A 556 -15.81 11.19 12.88
N THR A 557 -16.25 10.39 11.91
CA THR A 557 -17.02 10.89 10.76
C THR A 557 -18.39 11.42 11.20
N LEU A 558 -19.09 10.68 12.06
CA LEU A 558 -20.39 11.06 12.62
C LEU A 558 -20.28 12.35 13.47
N GLU A 559 -19.20 12.50 14.24
CA GLU A 559 -18.90 13.70 15.01
C GLU A 559 -18.87 14.96 14.13
N CYS A 560 -18.23 14.88 12.95
CA CYS A 560 -18.12 16.00 12.02
C CYS A 560 -19.50 16.42 11.48
N LEU A 561 -20.37 15.44 11.18
CA LEU A 561 -21.72 15.66 10.68
C LEU A 561 -22.68 16.20 11.75
N ALA A 562 -22.50 15.78 13.00
CA ALA A 562 -23.34 16.23 14.12
C ALA A 562 -23.17 17.73 14.42
N GLN A 563 -22.09 18.35 13.94
CA GLN A 563 -21.80 19.77 14.16
C GLN A 563 -22.38 20.69 13.09
N TYR A 564 -23.18 20.17 12.15
CA TYR A 564 -23.84 21.00 11.14
C TYR A 564 -24.96 21.86 11.78
N PRO A 565 -24.83 23.20 11.84
CA PRO A 565 -25.66 24.04 12.72
C PRO A 565 -27.15 23.99 12.45
N THR A 566 -27.56 23.77 11.19
CA THR A 566 -28.96 23.84 10.79
C THR A 566 -29.71 22.53 10.96
N SER A 567 -29.03 21.42 11.31
CA SER A 567 -29.65 20.10 11.41
C SER A 567 -29.67 19.52 12.82
N ILE A 568 -30.54 20.10 13.65
CA ILE A 568 -30.81 19.65 15.02
C ILE A 568 -31.26 18.18 15.09
N PRO A 569 -32.14 17.66 14.19
CA PRO A 569 -32.57 16.26 14.25
C PRO A 569 -31.43 15.26 14.04
N HIS A 570 -30.55 15.49 13.07
CA HIS A 570 -29.42 14.60 12.82
C HIS A 570 -28.41 14.64 13.98
N ASN A 571 -28.16 15.81 14.57
CA ASN A 571 -27.36 15.94 15.79
C ASN A 571 -27.95 15.05 16.91
N GLN A 572 -29.27 15.07 17.12
CA GLN A 572 -29.92 14.26 18.15
C GLN A 572 -29.75 12.75 17.91
N ILE A 573 -29.92 12.30 16.67
CA ILE A 573 -29.74 10.89 16.28
C ILE A 573 -28.30 10.44 16.55
N ILE A 574 -27.33 11.22 16.07
CA ILE A 574 -25.91 10.91 16.22
C ILE A 574 -25.51 10.93 17.70
N ALA A 575 -25.88 11.97 18.46
CA ALA A 575 -25.55 12.07 19.87
C ALA A 575 -26.09 10.85 20.64
N ASN A 576 -27.34 10.45 20.43
CA ASN A 576 -27.89 9.26 21.08
C ASN A 576 -27.14 7.97 20.74
N TYR A 577 -26.68 7.81 19.49
CA TYR A 577 -25.81 6.70 19.11
C TYR A 577 -24.46 6.77 19.84
N LEU A 578 -23.80 7.92 19.89
CA LEU A 578 -22.56 8.09 20.65
C LEU A 578 -22.75 7.77 22.13
N PHE A 579 -23.88 8.17 22.71
CA PHE A 579 -24.20 7.85 24.10
C PHE A 579 -24.43 6.35 24.33
N SER A 580 -24.85 5.58 23.33
CA SER A 580 -24.96 4.12 23.44
C SER A 580 -23.60 3.42 23.59
N ALA A 581 -22.50 4.12 23.28
CA ALA A 581 -21.15 3.65 23.53
C ALA A 581 -20.75 3.74 25.01
N LEU A 582 -21.42 4.57 25.82
CA LEU A 582 -21.03 4.80 27.21
C LEU A 582 -21.35 3.60 28.10
N PRO A 583 -20.54 3.34 29.14
CA PRO A 583 -20.82 2.28 30.10
C PRO A 583 -22.05 2.63 30.98
N GLU A 584 -22.93 1.65 31.19
CA GLU A 584 -24.09 1.76 32.10
C GLU A 584 -23.95 0.78 33.27
N ASN A 585 -24.21 1.22 34.51
CA ASN A 585 -24.33 0.34 35.69
C ASN A 585 -23.19 -0.69 35.85
N ASP A 586 -21.94 -0.23 35.83
CA ASP A 586 -20.72 -1.07 35.94
C ASP A 586 -20.47 -2.06 34.78
N THR A 587 -21.25 -2.02 33.71
CA THR A 587 -20.97 -2.80 32.49
C THR A 587 -19.89 -2.14 31.63
N PRO A 588 -18.98 -2.91 31.01
CA PRO A 588 -18.04 -2.38 30.03
C PRO A 588 -18.77 -1.79 28.81
N SER A 589 -18.14 -0.84 28.12
CA SER A 589 -18.69 -0.30 26.89
C SER A 589 -19.00 -1.40 25.86
N PRO A 590 -20.18 -1.40 25.24
CA PRO A 590 -20.55 -2.39 24.21
C PRO A 590 -19.69 -2.25 22.95
N MET A 591 -19.08 -1.09 22.72
CA MET A 591 -18.25 -0.82 21.54
C MET A 591 -16.75 -1.07 21.77
N GLY A 592 -16.33 -1.33 23.01
CA GLY A 592 -14.93 -1.48 23.40
C GLY A 592 -14.26 -0.17 23.83
N THR A 593 -13.06 -0.28 24.42
CA THR A 593 -12.38 0.86 25.09
C THR A 593 -12.00 1.99 24.14
N GLU A 594 -11.44 1.68 22.96
CA GLU A 594 -10.97 2.71 22.05
C GLU A 594 -12.13 3.49 21.38
N PRO A 595 -13.19 2.83 20.87
CA PRO A 595 -14.40 3.53 20.41
C PRO A 595 -15.09 4.34 21.50
N LEU A 596 -15.10 3.85 22.76
CA LEU A 596 -15.60 4.61 23.90
C LEU A 596 -14.84 5.94 24.08
N ILE A 597 -13.50 5.90 24.06
CA ILE A 597 -12.68 7.11 24.20
C ILE A 597 -12.98 8.09 23.06
N GLN A 598 -13.13 7.61 21.82
CA GLN A 598 -13.53 8.45 20.70
C GLN A 598 -14.94 9.03 20.88
N ALA A 599 -15.92 8.25 21.33
CA ALA A 599 -17.29 8.72 21.52
C ALA A 599 -17.39 9.81 22.60
N VAL A 600 -16.66 9.66 23.71
CA VAL A 600 -16.59 10.70 24.75
C VAL A 600 -15.94 11.97 24.21
N SER A 601 -14.81 11.85 23.49
CA SER A 601 -14.16 13.00 22.84
C SER A 601 -15.12 13.72 21.89
N ALA A 602 -15.81 12.96 21.03
CA ALA A 602 -16.78 13.49 20.08
C ALA A 602 -17.94 14.23 20.77
N LEU A 603 -18.47 13.69 21.87
CA LEU A 603 -19.54 14.34 22.63
C LEU A 603 -19.08 15.66 23.27
N ILE A 604 -17.84 15.73 23.74
CA ILE A 604 -17.25 16.98 24.25
C ILE A 604 -17.11 17.98 23.11
N ASP A 605 -16.56 17.57 21.97
CA ASP A 605 -16.31 18.45 20.82
C ASP A 605 -17.62 19.02 20.26
N ILE A 606 -18.64 18.17 20.07
CA ILE A 606 -19.95 18.58 19.56
C ILE A 606 -20.58 19.67 20.45
N TYR A 607 -20.56 19.50 21.77
CA TYR A 607 -21.29 20.36 22.73
C TYR A 607 -20.39 21.31 23.52
N SER A 608 -19.19 21.57 22.99
CA SER A 608 -18.21 22.48 23.58
C SER A 608 -18.68 23.94 23.65
N ASP A 609 -19.53 24.37 22.71
CA ASP A 609 -20.13 25.70 22.65
C ASP A 609 -21.66 25.64 22.91
N GLU A 610 -22.09 26.22 24.03
CA GLU A 610 -23.48 26.30 24.47
C GLU A 610 -24.38 27.19 23.60
N ASN A 611 -23.79 28.02 22.73
CA ASN A 611 -24.52 28.92 21.83
C ASN A 611 -24.89 28.28 20.50
N THR A 612 -24.44 27.04 20.28
CA THR A 612 -24.75 26.29 19.06
C THR A 612 -26.24 25.94 18.99
N PRO A 613 -26.88 25.99 17.80
CA PRO A 613 -28.32 25.74 17.68
C PRO A 613 -28.77 24.35 18.15
N TYR A 614 -27.89 23.36 18.01
CA TYR A 614 -28.16 21.98 18.40
C TYR A 614 -27.89 21.69 19.89
N ASP A 615 -27.38 22.65 20.66
CA ASP A 615 -27.21 22.52 22.12
C ASP A 615 -28.53 22.26 22.86
N VAL A 616 -29.66 22.61 22.23
CA VAL A 616 -31.01 22.26 22.69
C VAL A 616 -31.14 20.75 22.96
N ASN A 617 -30.52 19.90 22.14
CA ASN A 617 -30.53 18.45 22.33
C ASN A 617 -29.78 18.05 23.61
N PHE A 618 -28.69 18.75 23.95
CA PHE A 618 -27.93 18.50 25.17
C PHE A 618 -28.74 18.80 26.42
N ARG A 619 -29.40 19.96 26.44
CA ARG A 619 -30.23 20.41 27.57
C ARG A 619 -31.47 19.52 27.74
N GLN A 620 -32.21 19.29 26.66
CA GLN A 620 -33.45 18.50 26.70
C GLN A 620 -33.18 17.00 26.90
N GLY A 621 -32.05 16.49 26.40
CA GLY A 621 -31.67 15.08 26.49
C GLY A 621 -31.07 14.65 27.83
N ASN A 622 -30.93 15.57 28.80
CA ASN A 622 -30.26 15.34 30.08
C ASN A 622 -28.85 14.73 29.92
N PHE A 623 -28.12 15.18 28.89
CA PHE A 623 -26.83 14.61 28.50
C PHE A 623 -25.75 14.85 29.54
N LEU A 624 -25.81 15.96 30.27
CA LEU A 624 -24.90 16.26 31.38
C LEU A 624 -24.92 15.17 32.46
N THR A 625 -26.11 14.71 32.85
CA THR A 625 -26.25 13.65 33.86
C THR A 625 -25.68 12.33 33.35
N ARG A 626 -25.97 11.98 32.09
CA ARG A 626 -25.46 10.74 31.46
C ARG A 626 -23.93 10.73 31.40
N LEU A 627 -23.32 11.85 30.98
CA LEU A 627 -21.87 12.02 30.99
C LEU A 627 -21.30 11.89 32.40
N ALA A 628 -21.89 12.56 33.39
CA ALA A 628 -21.46 12.48 34.78
C ALA A 628 -21.50 11.05 35.34
N THR A 629 -22.54 10.27 35.03
CA THR A 629 -22.65 8.87 35.46
C THR A 629 -21.64 7.95 34.76
N SER A 630 -21.16 8.30 33.57
CA SER A 630 -20.22 7.49 32.78
C SER A 630 -18.75 7.65 33.21
N VAL A 631 -18.42 8.68 34.00
CA VAL A 631 -17.04 9.07 34.36
C VAL A 631 -16.28 7.90 35.00
N ASP A 632 -16.86 7.21 35.97
CA ASP A 632 -16.16 6.12 36.66
C ASP A 632 -15.98 4.89 35.77
N GLY A 633 -16.93 4.63 34.87
CA GLY A 633 -16.81 3.60 33.85
C GLY A 633 -15.67 3.90 32.86
N LEU A 634 -15.55 5.15 32.42
CA LEU A 634 -14.42 5.60 31.59
C LEU A 634 -13.09 5.45 32.33
N LYS A 635 -13.00 5.88 33.60
CA LYS A 635 -11.79 5.70 34.42
C LYS A 635 -11.37 4.23 34.52
N LYS A 636 -12.31 3.31 34.74
CA LYS A 636 -12.05 1.86 34.77
C LYS A 636 -11.54 1.36 33.42
N ALA A 637 -12.19 1.77 32.33
CA ALA A 637 -11.79 1.38 30.97
C ALA A 637 -10.37 1.86 30.62
N VAL A 638 -10.06 3.13 30.89
CA VAL A 638 -8.73 3.72 30.66
C VAL A 638 -7.68 3.05 31.53
N LYS A 639 -7.98 2.78 32.80
CA LYS A 639 -7.07 2.07 33.71
C LYS A 639 -6.74 0.65 33.21
N GLY A 640 -7.70 -0.02 32.58
CA GLY A 640 -7.58 -1.37 32.03
C GLY A 640 -6.81 -1.49 30.72
N ILE A 641 -6.38 -0.38 30.10
CA ILE A 641 -5.60 -0.43 28.85
C ILE A 641 -4.22 -1.05 29.10
N ASP A 642 -3.93 -2.11 28.35
CA ASP A 642 -2.62 -2.75 28.37
C ASP A 642 -1.59 -1.94 27.58
N ARG A 643 -0.66 -1.30 28.30
CA ARG A 643 0.42 -0.47 27.74
C ARG A 643 1.46 -1.28 26.95
N ARG A 644 1.48 -2.61 27.09
CA ARG A 644 2.46 -3.48 26.42
C ARG A 644 2.03 -3.90 25.02
N LYS A 645 0.74 -3.76 24.70
CA LYS A 645 0.23 -3.99 23.35
C LYS A 645 0.67 -2.88 22.41
N ASP A 646 0.80 -3.20 21.12
CA ASP A 646 1.07 -2.21 20.08
C ASP A 646 0.02 -1.09 20.12
N GLY A 647 0.47 0.16 20.13
CA GLY A 647 -0.39 1.34 20.29
C GLY A 647 -0.96 1.55 21.71
N GLY A 648 -0.75 0.64 22.65
CA GLY A 648 -1.37 0.68 23.98
C GLY A 648 -0.91 1.85 24.86
N LYS A 649 0.35 2.30 24.73
CA LYS A 649 0.84 3.51 25.42
C LYS A 649 0.12 4.77 24.93
N GLU A 650 -0.03 4.92 23.62
CA GLU A 650 -0.69 6.07 23.00
C GLU A 650 -2.18 6.08 23.32
N LEU A 651 -2.84 4.92 23.21
CA LEU A 651 -4.24 4.77 23.60
C LEU A 651 -4.46 5.12 25.07
N ARG A 652 -3.53 4.74 25.96
CA ARG A 652 -3.61 5.09 27.37
C ARG A 652 -3.49 6.59 27.59
N ARG A 653 -2.48 7.23 26.99
CA ARG A 653 -2.28 8.69 27.07
C ARG A 653 -3.55 9.43 26.62
N ARG A 654 -4.04 9.11 25.42
CA ARG A 654 -5.26 9.69 24.87
C ARG A 654 -6.48 9.46 25.78
N GLY A 655 -6.59 8.27 26.37
CA GLY A 655 -7.67 7.96 27.32
C GLY A 655 -7.58 8.80 28.60
N ASP A 656 -6.38 9.05 29.10
CA ASP A 656 -6.16 9.92 30.26
C ASP A 656 -6.50 11.39 29.93
N ASP A 657 -6.11 11.89 28.76
CA ASP A 657 -6.44 13.25 28.27
C ASP A 657 -7.96 13.43 28.13
N VAL A 658 -8.66 12.49 27.48
CA VAL A 658 -10.13 12.55 27.31
C VAL A 658 -10.86 12.47 28.64
N LYS A 659 -10.35 11.67 29.59
CA LYS A 659 -10.90 11.59 30.95
C LYS A 659 -10.79 12.93 31.68
N GLU A 660 -9.65 13.62 31.57
CA GLU A 660 -9.46 14.94 32.17
C GLU A 660 -10.37 15.99 31.51
N ASN A 661 -10.43 15.99 30.18
CA ASN A 661 -11.33 16.86 29.42
C ASN A 661 -12.80 16.63 29.76
N LEU A 662 -13.23 15.37 29.97
CA LEU A 662 -14.60 15.06 30.36
C LEU A 662 -14.95 15.66 31.74
N ILE A 663 -14.04 15.53 32.72
CA ILE A 663 -14.26 16.08 34.07
C ILE A 663 -14.36 17.61 34.00
N ALA A 664 -13.43 18.24 33.28
CA ALA A 664 -13.44 19.70 33.07
C ALA A 664 -14.71 20.16 32.34
N PHE A 665 -15.12 19.45 31.28
CA PHE A 665 -16.32 19.75 30.51
C PHE A 665 -17.59 19.64 31.35
N ILE A 666 -17.72 18.61 32.20
CA ILE A 666 -18.87 18.48 33.12
C ILE A 666 -18.91 19.64 34.10
N GLN A 667 -17.76 20.04 34.65
CA GLN A 667 -17.69 21.17 35.57
C GLN A 667 -18.10 22.47 34.86
N TYR A 668 -17.52 22.74 33.69
CA TYR A 668 -17.89 23.87 32.82
C TYR A 668 -19.40 23.94 32.59
N ARG A 669 -20.02 22.83 32.15
CA ARG A 669 -21.47 22.79 31.86
C ARG A 669 -22.34 22.99 33.10
N ARG A 670 -21.87 22.59 34.30
CA ARG A 670 -22.58 22.88 35.56
C ARG A 670 -22.51 24.35 35.94
N ASP A 671 -21.34 24.96 35.74
CA ASP A 671 -21.09 26.36 36.11
C ASP A 671 -21.89 27.35 35.26
N LEU A 672 -22.31 26.95 34.05
CA LEU A 672 -23.23 27.72 33.21
C LEU A 672 -24.63 27.87 33.82
N GLY A 673 -25.07 26.95 34.68
CA GLY A 673 -26.39 26.99 35.33
C GLY A 673 -27.60 26.94 34.37
N LEU A 674 -27.39 26.41 33.16
CA LEU A 674 -28.36 26.38 32.04
C LEU A 674 -29.24 25.13 32.00
#